data_AF-A0AAU4N6S0-F1
#
_entry.id   AF-A0AAU4N6S0-F1
#
_cell.length_a   1.000
_cell.length_b   1.000
_cell.length_c   1.000
_cell.angle_alpha   90.00
_cell.angle_beta   90.00
_cell.angle_gamma   90.00
#
_symmetry.space_group_name_H-M   'P 1'
#
loop_
_entity.id
_entity.type
_entity.pdbx_description
1 polymer ?
#
loop_
_entity_poly.entity_id
_entity_poly.type
_entity_poly.pdbx_seq_one_letter_code
_entity_poly.pdbx_strand_id
1 'polypeptide(L)'
;MEPAAPTLPRDGWTATASDHETVRGDHRPLRVLDGDPNTMWHSRWSPTAAALPHSITIDIKETAVLSALVYRPRATGTNGRIGEYAIHLSADGVAWGAAVATGTLADDATVKTLSFAPKGARFIRLTATTEAGGRGPFSSAGEINLLGDPGTAASVVDLPREGWTASATSFETARGAHAPAAALDGDPDTLWHSRWSPTTAPFPHSITIDMKTARPVSALSYEPRRIGVNGRIGAHTVTTSLNGTTFSTPVASGSWKDDDTLKGATFTRTVTARYVRLTATSEAGGRGPWASAGEIRISGPAAPASHGVWGKVTGFPLVPVATAVLPNNKMLAWSAYGIDRFGGSNGYTQTAIMDLATGRVTQRRVDNTGHDMFCPGIAVLKDGRVLVTGGSNAERASIYDPATDAWASTSDMNIARGYQAMTLLSTGDAFVLGGSWSGGGSAKGGEVWSSANGTWRKLSGVPVTTTMTADPRGAYRADNHQWLHATSNGRVLHLGPSKQINWISTSGNGTITAAGRRADSPDAMNGNAVAYDIGKLLTLGGATAYENVKATRRAYTVDLNGGGTPISSRTGDMAYARAFGNSVVMPDGKVAVFGGQSFPVPFSDATSAMTPEIWDPATGRFTRMASMAVPRNYHSVANLLPDGRIFTGGGGLCGACATNHPDGAIFTPPYLLNADGSEKARPVITGGVPARAANGAQLAVTTDADVSSFALVRAGASTHSTDNDQRRVPLTFRQTGAGAYDVTVPADPGVALPGTYFLFALNAEGVPSKARMLTVG
;
A
#
# COMPACT_ATOMS: atom_id res chain seq x y z
N MET A 1 -18.21 6.47 -10.37
CA MET A 1 -16.86 6.42 -9.79
C MET A 1 -16.12 5.35 -10.59
N GLU A 2 -15.16 5.74 -11.41
CA GLU A 2 -14.60 4.89 -12.48
C GLU A 2 -13.77 3.72 -11.94
N PRO A 3 -14.00 2.47 -12.40
CA PRO A 3 -12.96 1.44 -12.41
C PRO A 3 -11.80 1.93 -13.31
N ALA A 4 -10.54 1.94 -12.88
CA ALA A 4 -9.69 0.76 -12.69
C ALA A 4 -9.66 -0.11 -13.98
N ALA A 5 -9.04 0.40 -15.05
CA ALA A 5 -8.83 -0.27 -16.35
C ALA A 5 -10.06 -0.60 -17.24
N PRO A 6 -9.93 -0.45 -18.58
CA PRO A 6 -11.01 -0.78 -19.51
C PRO A 6 -11.23 -2.30 -19.58
N THR A 7 -12.49 -2.74 -19.68
CA THR A 7 -12.80 -4.15 -20.00
C THR A 7 -12.41 -4.45 -21.44
N LEU A 8 -11.67 -5.53 -21.67
CA LEU A 8 -11.27 -5.94 -23.01
C LEU A 8 -12.43 -6.64 -23.75
N PRO A 9 -12.62 -6.38 -25.06
CA PRO A 9 -13.63 -7.06 -25.85
C PRO A 9 -13.30 -8.55 -25.99
N ARG A 10 -14.32 -9.40 -25.95
CA ARG A 10 -14.18 -10.87 -25.92
C ARG A 10 -14.30 -11.54 -27.29
N ASP A 11 -14.38 -10.73 -28.35
CA ASP A 11 -14.64 -11.22 -29.71
C ASP A 11 -13.54 -12.19 -30.15
N GLY A 12 -13.94 -13.39 -30.57
CA GLY A 12 -13.02 -14.44 -31.03
C GLY A 12 -12.20 -15.14 -29.93
N TRP A 13 -12.38 -14.79 -28.66
CA TRP A 13 -11.71 -15.46 -27.55
C TRP A 13 -12.16 -16.91 -27.43
N THR A 14 -11.29 -17.76 -26.88
CA THR A 14 -11.63 -19.15 -26.56
C THR A 14 -11.28 -19.48 -25.13
N ALA A 15 -12.03 -20.40 -24.53
CA ALA A 15 -11.78 -20.92 -23.20
C ALA A 15 -11.54 -22.44 -23.22
N THR A 16 -10.59 -22.90 -22.39
CA THR A 16 -10.35 -24.31 -22.09
C THR A 16 -10.30 -24.49 -20.58
N ALA A 17 -10.60 -25.69 -20.07
CA ALA A 17 -10.51 -25.97 -18.65
C ALA A 17 -9.87 -27.35 -18.40
N SER A 18 -9.42 -27.58 -17.17
CA SER A 18 -8.93 -28.90 -16.71
C SER A 18 -9.95 -30.00 -16.96
N ASP A 19 -11.23 -29.66 -16.79
CA ASP A 19 -12.38 -30.53 -16.93
C ASP A 19 -13.66 -29.68 -16.97
N HIS A 20 -14.78 -30.32 -17.32
CA HIS A 20 -16.11 -29.75 -17.19
C HIS A 20 -17.16 -30.86 -17.09
N GLU A 21 -18.33 -30.52 -16.57
CA GLU A 21 -19.46 -31.44 -16.56
C GLU A 21 -19.99 -31.68 -17.98
N THR A 22 -20.22 -32.95 -18.31
CA THR A 22 -20.68 -33.40 -19.64
C THR A 22 -21.94 -34.27 -19.59
N VAL A 23 -22.34 -34.75 -18.41
CA VAL A 23 -23.50 -35.64 -18.22
C VAL A 23 -24.76 -34.85 -17.90
N ARG A 24 -24.66 -33.79 -17.08
CA ARG A 24 -25.83 -33.04 -16.60
C ARG A 24 -25.79 -31.57 -17.03
N GLY A 25 -26.25 -31.31 -18.25
CA GLY A 25 -26.35 -29.96 -18.81
C GLY A 25 -25.09 -29.52 -19.57
N ASP A 26 -25.13 -28.33 -20.16
CA ASP A 26 -24.02 -27.77 -20.94
C ASP A 26 -23.19 -26.81 -20.07
N HIS A 27 -22.08 -27.32 -19.54
CA HIS A 27 -21.17 -26.60 -18.64
C HIS A 27 -19.76 -26.41 -19.22
N ARG A 28 -19.66 -26.37 -20.54
CA ARG A 28 -18.37 -26.22 -21.23
C ARG A 28 -17.67 -24.91 -20.89
N PRO A 29 -16.32 -24.84 -20.99
CA PRO A 29 -15.55 -23.65 -20.61
C PRO A 29 -15.97 -22.36 -21.33
N LEU A 30 -16.46 -22.46 -22.58
CA LEU A 30 -16.86 -21.31 -23.38
C LEU A 30 -18.02 -20.49 -22.76
N ARG A 31 -18.79 -21.09 -21.84
CA ARG A 31 -19.88 -20.42 -21.14
C ARG A 31 -19.45 -19.21 -20.32
N VAL A 32 -18.18 -19.11 -19.92
CA VAL A 32 -17.69 -17.94 -19.19
C VAL A 32 -17.50 -16.69 -20.06
N LEU A 33 -17.66 -16.81 -21.38
CA LEU A 33 -17.41 -15.75 -22.37
C LEU A 33 -18.68 -15.37 -23.16
N ASP A 34 -19.84 -15.96 -22.86
CA ASP A 34 -21.03 -15.81 -23.70
C ASP A 34 -21.92 -14.61 -23.34
N GLY A 35 -21.63 -13.93 -22.22
CA GLY A 35 -22.38 -12.74 -21.81
C GLY A 35 -23.69 -13.04 -21.08
N ASP A 36 -24.05 -14.31 -20.90
CA ASP A 36 -25.22 -14.71 -20.14
C ASP A 36 -24.80 -15.23 -18.76
N PRO A 37 -25.03 -14.46 -17.67
CA PRO A 37 -24.64 -14.87 -16.33
C PRO A 37 -25.42 -16.07 -15.77
N ASN A 38 -26.44 -16.54 -16.49
CA ASN A 38 -27.20 -17.73 -16.13
C ASN A 38 -26.57 -19.01 -16.68
N THR A 39 -25.66 -18.91 -17.65
CA THR A 39 -24.81 -20.03 -18.06
C THR A 39 -23.55 -20.06 -17.20
N MET A 40 -22.82 -21.18 -17.22
CA MET A 40 -21.58 -21.30 -16.45
C MET A 40 -20.68 -22.41 -16.97
N TRP A 41 -19.37 -22.23 -16.82
CA TRP A 41 -18.46 -23.35 -16.67
C TRP A 41 -18.64 -23.96 -15.28
N HIS A 42 -18.62 -25.28 -15.20
CA HIS A 42 -18.59 -26.01 -13.95
C HIS A 42 -17.72 -27.27 -14.10
N SER A 43 -16.82 -27.51 -13.16
CA SER A 43 -16.00 -28.71 -13.10
C SER A 43 -16.88 -29.97 -13.02
N ARG A 44 -16.40 -31.10 -13.50
CA ARG A 44 -17.13 -32.36 -13.54
C ARG A 44 -17.54 -32.78 -12.12
N TRP A 45 -18.83 -33.09 -11.95
CA TRP A 45 -19.38 -33.67 -10.72
C TRP A 45 -20.06 -35.03 -10.95
N SER A 46 -20.39 -35.39 -12.19
CA SER A 46 -21.08 -36.62 -12.56
C SER A 46 -20.34 -37.37 -13.69
N PRO A 47 -20.27 -38.72 -13.64
CA PRO A 47 -20.72 -39.60 -12.55
C PRO A 47 -19.80 -39.54 -11.32
N THR A 48 -18.61 -38.95 -11.44
CA THR A 48 -17.65 -38.79 -10.34
C THR A 48 -17.01 -37.42 -10.41
N ALA A 49 -16.98 -36.73 -9.26
CA ALA A 49 -16.38 -35.42 -9.17
C ALA A 49 -14.87 -35.46 -9.45
N ALA A 50 -14.38 -34.53 -10.28
CA ALA A 50 -12.95 -34.33 -10.46
C ALA A 50 -12.35 -33.67 -9.20
N ALA A 51 -11.15 -34.09 -8.81
CA ALA A 51 -10.44 -33.51 -7.66
C ALA A 51 -9.86 -32.13 -8.01
N LEU A 52 -9.79 -31.23 -7.02
CA LEU A 52 -9.03 -29.98 -7.11
C LEU A 52 -7.52 -30.27 -7.24
N PRO A 53 -6.72 -29.35 -7.84
CA PRO A 53 -7.12 -28.04 -8.34
C PRO A 53 -7.78 -28.08 -9.72
N HIS A 54 -8.73 -27.18 -9.95
CA HIS A 54 -9.35 -26.94 -11.25
C HIS A 54 -8.78 -25.70 -11.90
N SER A 55 -8.74 -25.66 -13.23
CA SER A 55 -8.29 -24.45 -13.92
C SER A 55 -9.11 -24.15 -15.16
N ILE A 56 -9.25 -22.85 -15.44
CA ILE A 56 -9.80 -22.33 -16.70
C ILE A 56 -8.79 -21.37 -17.32
N THR A 57 -8.53 -21.56 -18.61
CA THR A 57 -7.57 -20.80 -19.41
C THR A 57 -8.30 -20.09 -20.54
N ILE A 58 -8.13 -18.76 -20.62
CA ILE A 58 -8.65 -17.92 -21.69
C ILE A 58 -7.50 -17.59 -22.66
N ASP A 59 -7.73 -17.83 -23.95
CA ASP A 59 -6.87 -17.38 -25.05
C ASP A 59 -7.55 -16.20 -25.75
N ILE A 60 -6.98 -15.00 -25.60
CA ILE A 60 -7.51 -13.76 -26.18
C ILE A 60 -7.09 -13.55 -27.65
N LYS A 61 -6.38 -14.53 -28.23
CA LYS A 61 -5.89 -14.60 -29.63
C LYS A 61 -4.79 -13.63 -30.03
N GLU A 62 -4.68 -12.50 -29.34
CA GLU A 62 -3.61 -11.53 -29.51
C GLU A 62 -2.95 -11.16 -28.19
N THR A 63 -1.76 -10.56 -28.22
CA THR A 63 -1.13 -10.08 -26.99
C THR A 63 -1.70 -8.71 -26.63
N ALA A 64 -2.28 -8.61 -25.44
CA ALA A 64 -2.76 -7.35 -24.86
C ALA A 64 -2.17 -7.16 -23.46
N VAL A 65 -2.16 -5.92 -22.96
CA VAL A 65 -1.87 -5.66 -21.55
C VAL A 65 -3.06 -6.12 -20.72
N LEU A 66 -2.81 -6.99 -19.75
CA LEU A 66 -3.80 -7.43 -18.75
C LEU A 66 -3.42 -6.87 -17.39
N SER A 67 -4.41 -6.41 -16.62
CA SER A 67 -4.21 -5.92 -15.24
C SER A 67 -5.12 -6.56 -14.20
N ALA A 68 -6.21 -7.21 -14.62
CA ALA A 68 -7.08 -7.95 -13.72
C ALA A 68 -7.88 -9.04 -14.44
N LEU A 69 -8.32 -10.03 -13.67
CA LEU A 69 -9.39 -10.96 -14.03
C LEU A 69 -10.63 -10.64 -13.19
N VAL A 70 -11.77 -10.44 -13.83
CA VAL A 70 -13.06 -10.26 -13.15
C VAL A 70 -13.81 -11.58 -13.15
N TYR A 71 -13.92 -12.19 -11.99
CA TYR A 71 -14.60 -13.46 -11.75
C TYR A 71 -16.03 -13.20 -11.27
N ARG A 72 -17.02 -13.67 -12.04
CA ARG A 72 -18.41 -13.71 -11.61
C ARG A 72 -18.77 -15.15 -11.19
N PRO A 73 -19.11 -15.38 -9.91
CA PRO A 73 -19.67 -16.65 -9.48
C PRO A 73 -20.94 -17.03 -10.26
N ARG A 74 -21.30 -18.31 -10.26
CA ARG A 74 -22.58 -18.78 -10.80
C ARG A 74 -23.76 -18.01 -10.20
N ALA A 75 -24.78 -17.70 -11.00
CA ALA A 75 -25.94 -16.92 -10.56
C ALA A 75 -26.84 -17.66 -9.54
N THR A 76 -26.92 -18.98 -9.64
CA THR A 76 -27.74 -19.82 -8.77
C THR A 76 -26.90 -20.88 -8.09
N GLY A 77 -27.15 -21.13 -6.79
CA GLY A 77 -26.39 -22.08 -5.98
C GLY A 77 -25.11 -21.48 -5.36
N THR A 78 -24.45 -22.29 -4.54
CA THR A 78 -23.26 -21.87 -3.77
C THR A 78 -22.04 -22.75 -4.02
N ASN A 79 -22.23 -24.02 -4.39
CA ASN A 79 -21.13 -24.93 -4.69
C ASN A 79 -20.35 -24.50 -5.93
N GLY A 80 -19.03 -24.66 -5.86
CA GLY A 80 -18.12 -24.31 -6.95
C GLY A 80 -17.73 -22.84 -6.96
N ARG A 81 -18.04 -22.07 -5.92
CA ARG A 81 -17.42 -20.75 -5.73
C ARG A 81 -15.94 -20.96 -5.45
N ILE A 82 -15.09 -20.26 -6.19
CA ILE A 82 -13.65 -20.37 -6.04
C ILE A 82 -13.25 -19.77 -4.68
N GLY A 83 -12.50 -20.53 -3.88
CA GLY A 83 -11.94 -20.09 -2.60
C GLY A 83 -10.52 -19.57 -2.78
N GLU A 84 -9.54 -20.42 -2.50
CA GLU A 84 -8.14 -20.15 -2.77
C GLU A 84 -7.85 -20.24 -4.28
N TYR A 85 -7.05 -19.31 -4.79
CA TYR A 85 -6.79 -19.20 -6.22
C TYR A 85 -5.36 -18.77 -6.55
N ALA A 86 -4.97 -19.03 -7.81
CA ALA A 86 -3.77 -18.49 -8.44
C ALA A 86 -4.05 -18.05 -9.88
N ILE A 87 -3.50 -16.91 -10.29
CA ILE A 87 -3.57 -16.37 -11.65
C ILE A 87 -2.18 -16.43 -12.29
N HIS A 88 -2.11 -17.03 -13.47
CA HIS A 88 -0.90 -17.08 -14.29
C HIS A 88 -1.15 -16.44 -15.65
N LEU A 89 -0.09 -15.86 -16.22
CA LEU A 89 -0.10 -15.24 -17.54
C LEU A 89 0.90 -15.93 -18.45
N SER A 90 0.57 -16.06 -19.73
CA SER A 90 1.47 -16.66 -20.72
C SER A 90 1.35 -15.95 -22.07
N ALA A 91 2.46 -15.91 -22.80
CA ALA A 91 2.51 -15.41 -24.18
C ALA A 91 2.19 -16.51 -25.20
N ASP A 92 2.47 -17.77 -24.87
CA ASP A 92 2.41 -18.93 -25.79
C ASP A 92 1.43 -20.03 -25.37
N GLY A 93 0.87 -19.95 -24.15
CA GLY A 93 -0.04 -20.94 -23.59
C GLY A 93 0.66 -22.15 -22.95
N VAL A 94 1.98 -22.21 -23.02
CA VAL A 94 2.81 -23.33 -22.55
C VAL A 94 3.66 -22.92 -21.35
N ALA A 95 4.36 -21.78 -21.44
CA ALA A 95 5.18 -21.25 -20.36
C ALA A 95 4.39 -20.22 -19.54
N TRP A 96 4.17 -20.53 -18.25
CA TRP A 96 3.27 -19.75 -17.37
C TRP A 96 3.98 -18.89 -16.31
N GLY A 97 5.27 -19.12 -16.05
CA GLY A 97 6.00 -18.42 -15.01
C GLY A 97 5.38 -18.57 -13.61
N ALA A 98 5.74 -17.67 -12.70
CA ALA A 98 5.12 -17.58 -11.37
C ALA A 98 3.75 -16.88 -11.44
N ALA A 99 2.86 -17.21 -10.50
CA ALA A 99 1.56 -16.56 -10.37
C ALA A 99 1.72 -15.05 -10.16
N VAL A 100 0.97 -14.25 -10.93
CA VAL A 100 0.93 -12.77 -10.80
C VAL A 100 0.00 -12.33 -9.68
N ALA A 101 -0.97 -13.17 -9.32
CA ALA A 101 -1.82 -13.00 -8.16
C ALA A 101 -2.17 -14.36 -7.55
N THR A 102 -2.32 -14.39 -6.22
CA THR A 102 -2.88 -15.52 -5.46
C THR A 102 -3.77 -14.98 -4.37
N GLY A 103 -4.63 -15.77 -3.76
CA GLY A 103 -5.36 -15.30 -2.59
C GLY A 103 -6.51 -16.18 -2.19
N THR A 104 -7.37 -15.66 -1.33
CA THR A 104 -8.60 -16.30 -0.90
C THR A 104 -9.77 -15.37 -1.18
N LEU A 105 -10.79 -15.86 -1.87
CA LEU A 105 -12.02 -15.12 -2.15
C LEU A 105 -13.04 -15.34 -1.03
N ALA A 106 -13.85 -14.31 -0.77
CA ALA A 106 -15.01 -14.45 0.10
C ALA A 106 -16.04 -15.43 -0.48
N ASP A 107 -16.64 -16.27 0.38
CA ASP A 107 -17.73 -17.19 0.00
C ASP A 107 -19.06 -16.45 -0.15
N ASP A 108 -19.19 -15.70 -1.24
CA ASP A 108 -20.44 -15.02 -1.59
C ASP A 108 -20.65 -14.98 -3.12
N ALA A 109 -21.80 -14.46 -3.55
CA ALA A 109 -22.16 -14.36 -4.96
C ALA A 109 -21.65 -13.08 -5.65
N THR A 110 -20.92 -12.20 -4.94
CA THR A 110 -20.46 -10.93 -5.50
C THR A 110 -19.38 -11.17 -6.55
N VAL A 111 -19.34 -10.28 -7.54
CA VAL A 111 -18.28 -10.26 -8.55
C VAL A 111 -16.95 -9.90 -7.87
N LYS A 112 -15.88 -10.61 -8.21
CA LYS A 112 -14.53 -10.40 -7.68
C LYS A 112 -13.63 -9.85 -8.77
N THR A 113 -12.97 -8.73 -8.51
CA THR A 113 -11.90 -8.21 -9.37
C THR A 113 -10.56 -8.65 -8.79
N LEU A 114 -9.80 -9.44 -9.54
CA LEU A 114 -8.54 -10.04 -9.13
C LEU A 114 -7.39 -9.31 -9.83
N SER A 115 -6.93 -8.22 -9.20
CA SER A 115 -5.95 -7.29 -9.75
C SER A 115 -4.51 -7.80 -9.65
N PHE A 116 -3.66 -7.40 -10.59
CA PHE A 116 -2.22 -7.65 -10.62
C PHE A 116 -1.48 -6.55 -11.38
N ALA A 117 -0.15 -6.55 -11.32
CA ALA A 117 0.66 -5.59 -12.07
C ALA A 117 0.38 -5.71 -13.59
N PRO A 118 0.06 -4.61 -14.30
CA PRO A 118 -0.19 -4.63 -15.72
C PRO A 118 0.94 -5.32 -16.49
N LYS A 119 0.61 -6.33 -17.31
CA LYS A 119 1.58 -7.12 -18.05
C LYS A 119 1.00 -7.60 -19.37
N GLY A 120 1.80 -7.56 -20.43
CA GLY A 120 1.40 -8.13 -21.71
C GLY A 120 1.32 -9.65 -21.67
N ALA A 121 0.19 -10.19 -22.12
CA ALA A 121 -0.05 -11.62 -22.24
C ALA A 121 -1.11 -11.89 -23.32
N ARG A 122 -1.14 -13.14 -23.80
CA ARG A 122 -2.21 -13.65 -24.68
C ARG A 122 -3.10 -14.65 -23.94
N PHE A 123 -2.51 -15.40 -23.03
CA PHE A 123 -3.20 -16.42 -22.25
C PHE A 123 -3.22 -16.02 -20.78
N ILE A 124 -4.36 -16.27 -20.15
CA ILE A 124 -4.52 -16.14 -18.69
C ILE A 124 -5.19 -17.40 -18.15
N ARG A 125 -4.66 -17.90 -17.03
CA ARG A 125 -5.19 -19.07 -16.34
C ARG A 125 -5.57 -18.71 -14.91
N LEU A 126 -6.84 -18.95 -14.57
CA LEU A 126 -7.33 -18.98 -13.20
C LEU A 126 -7.29 -20.43 -12.72
N THR A 127 -6.57 -20.69 -11.63
CA THR A 127 -6.52 -21.99 -10.95
C THR A 127 -7.21 -21.86 -9.61
N ALA A 128 -8.24 -22.66 -9.36
CA ALA A 128 -8.92 -22.79 -8.09
C ALA A 128 -8.31 -23.96 -7.31
N THR A 129 -7.72 -23.68 -6.15
CA THR A 129 -7.10 -24.70 -5.29
C THR A 129 -8.06 -25.17 -4.19
N THR A 130 -9.02 -24.34 -3.81
CA THR A 130 -10.11 -24.72 -2.90
C THR A 130 -11.47 -24.20 -3.38
N GLU A 131 -12.53 -24.83 -2.88
CA GLU A 131 -13.91 -24.32 -2.98
C GLU A 131 -14.19 -23.46 -1.73
N ALA A 132 -14.78 -22.27 -1.91
CA ALA A 132 -14.85 -21.23 -0.88
C ALA A 132 -15.58 -21.65 0.41
N GLY A 133 -16.58 -22.54 0.29
CA GLY A 133 -17.37 -23.03 1.41
C GLY A 133 -17.02 -24.46 1.84
N GLY A 134 -15.98 -25.07 1.26
CA GLY A 134 -15.63 -26.47 1.55
C GLY A 134 -16.70 -27.49 1.14
N ARG A 135 -17.54 -27.18 0.15
CA ARG A 135 -18.74 -27.97 -0.23
C ARG A 135 -18.45 -29.14 -1.17
N GLY A 136 -17.18 -29.44 -1.42
CA GLY A 136 -16.73 -30.47 -2.35
C GLY A 136 -15.68 -29.93 -3.32
N PRO A 137 -15.10 -30.78 -4.18
CA PRO A 137 -14.02 -30.41 -5.08
C PRO A 137 -14.57 -29.75 -6.35
N PHE A 138 -15.39 -28.71 -6.20
CA PHE A 138 -16.08 -28.06 -7.31
C PHE A 138 -15.45 -26.71 -7.64
N SER A 139 -15.50 -26.33 -8.91
CA SER A 139 -15.20 -24.96 -9.34
C SER A 139 -16.14 -24.59 -10.47
N SER A 140 -16.61 -23.35 -10.45
CA SER A 140 -17.55 -22.82 -11.41
C SER A 140 -17.36 -21.32 -11.60
N ALA A 141 -17.68 -20.85 -12.79
CA ALA A 141 -17.69 -19.44 -13.13
C ALA A 141 -18.88 -19.19 -14.04
N GLY A 142 -19.70 -18.19 -13.71
CA GLY A 142 -20.75 -17.72 -14.61
C GLY A 142 -20.13 -16.96 -15.76
N GLU A 143 -19.32 -15.94 -15.45
CA GLU A 143 -18.66 -15.10 -16.45
C GLU A 143 -17.23 -14.75 -16.02
N ILE A 144 -16.34 -14.59 -16.99
CA ILE A 144 -14.98 -14.08 -16.82
C ILE A 144 -14.78 -12.91 -17.79
N ASN A 145 -14.35 -11.77 -17.25
CA ASN A 145 -13.87 -10.63 -18.03
C ASN A 145 -12.41 -10.33 -17.69
N LEU A 146 -11.68 -9.72 -18.61
CA LEU A 146 -10.31 -9.27 -18.39
C LEU A 146 -10.24 -7.76 -18.52
N LEU A 147 -9.44 -7.14 -17.65
CA LEU A 147 -9.22 -5.69 -17.68
C LEU A 147 -7.85 -5.39 -18.33
N GLY A 148 -7.85 -4.35 -19.15
CA GLY A 148 -6.71 -3.86 -19.93
C GLY A 148 -5.73 -3.02 -19.12
N ASP A 149 -5.04 -2.08 -19.76
CA ASP A 149 -4.17 -1.14 -19.06
C ASP A 149 -4.98 -0.11 -18.25
N PRO A 150 -4.79 0.03 -16.93
CA PRO A 150 -5.44 1.06 -16.13
C PRO A 150 -5.10 2.50 -16.53
N GLY A 151 -4.08 2.71 -17.37
CA GLY A 151 -3.62 4.03 -17.75
C GLY A 151 -2.93 4.76 -16.59
N THR A 152 -2.57 4.04 -15.52
CA THR A 152 -1.76 4.53 -14.41
C THR A 152 -0.28 4.28 -14.71
N ALA A 153 0.62 5.00 -14.02
CA ALA A 153 2.06 4.78 -14.18
C ALA A 153 2.41 3.32 -13.87
N ALA A 154 3.05 2.64 -14.81
CA ALA A 154 3.42 1.23 -14.68
C ALA A 154 4.38 0.99 -13.49
N SER A 155 4.57 -0.28 -13.10
CA SER A 155 5.58 -0.69 -12.11
C SER A 155 6.99 -0.64 -12.72
N VAL A 156 7.46 0.57 -12.98
CA VAL A 156 8.66 0.87 -13.75
C VAL A 156 9.42 2.01 -13.09
N VAL A 157 10.61 2.28 -13.59
CA VAL A 157 11.43 3.41 -13.14
C VAL A 157 11.64 4.34 -14.32
N ASP A 158 11.39 5.62 -14.09
CA ASP A 158 11.71 6.68 -15.05
C ASP A 158 13.21 6.66 -15.37
N LEU A 159 13.52 6.50 -16.66
CA LEU A 159 14.91 6.57 -17.10
C LEU A 159 15.41 8.02 -17.00
N PRO A 160 16.69 8.23 -16.64
CA PRO A 160 17.28 9.57 -16.66
C PRO A 160 17.17 10.19 -18.05
N ARG A 161 16.64 11.41 -18.12
CA ARG A 161 16.37 12.13 -19.38
C ARG A 161 17.52 13.05 -19.81
N GLU A 162 18.62 13.05 -19.08
CA GLU A 162 19.76 13.92 -19.36
C GLU A 162 20.30 13.66 -20.79
N GLY A 163 20.43 14.73 -21.57
CA GLY A 163 20.89 14.68 -22.97
C GLY A 163 19.87 14.14 -23.98
N TRP A 164 18.64 13.82 -23.57
CA TRP A 164 17.60 13.38 -24.50
C TRP A 164 17.11 14.54 -25.37
N THR A 165 16.62 14.21 -26.57
CA THR A 165 16.02 15.19 -27.48
C THR A 165 14.67 14.71 -27.96
N ALA A 166 13.75 15.64 -28.24
CA ALA A 166 12.45 15.34 -28.82
C ALA A 166 12.27 16.00 -30.19
N SER A 167 11.55 15.33 -31.08
CA SER A 167 11.03 15.89 -32.34
C SER A 167 9.53 15.60 -32.43
N ALA A 168 8.77 16.42 -33.15
CA ALA A 168 7.33 16.21 -33.34
C ALA A 168 6.91 16.44 -34.79
N THR A 169 5.78 15.85 -35.20
CA THR A 169 5.20 16.06 -36.53
C THR A 169 4.83 17.52 -36.79
N SER A 170 4.42 18.23 -35.74
CA SER A 170 4.24 19.68 -35.75
C SER A 170 4.43 20.24 -34.34
N PHE A 171 4.71 21.53 -34.26
CA PHE A 171 4.62 22.29 -33.02
C PHE A 171 4.27 23.74 -33.32
N GLU A 172 3.71 24.45 -32.35
CA GLU A 172 3.39 25.87 -32.51
C GLU A 172 4.64 26.74 -32.46
N THR A 173 4.76 27.66 -33.42
CA THR A 173 5.88 28.61 -33.54
C THR A 173 5.45 30.07 -33.53
N ALA A 174 4.17 30.39 -33.77
CA ALA A 174 3.70 31.76 -33.92
C ALA A 174 3.23 32.38 -32.59
N ARG A 175 2.85 31.57 -31.59
CA ARG A 175 2.29 32.04 -30.31
C ARG A 175 2.86 31.26 -29.13
N GLY A 176 4.05 31.65 -28.67
CA GLY A 176 4.71 31.05 -27.51
C GLY A 176 5.72 29.95 -27.86
N ALA A 177 6.53 29.56 -26.87
CA ALA A 177 7.53 28.51 -27.01
C ALA A 177 6.92 27.14 -26.71
N HIS A 178 6.51 26.41 -27.75
CA HIS A 178 5.87 25.09 -27.63
C HIS A 178 6.65 23.97 -28.32
N ALA A 179 7.97 24.12 -28.36
CA ALA A 179 8.87 23.17 -28.99
C ALA A 179 8.79 21.78 -28.32
N PRO A 180 9.07 20.68 -29.03
CA PRO A 180 9.02 19.33 -28.47
C PRO A 180 9.91 19.12 -27.24
N ALA A 181 11.01 19.88 -27.13
CA ALA A 181 11.94 19.80 -25.99
C ALA A 181 11.31 20.20 -24.65
N ALA A 182 10.25 21.02 -24.65
CA ALA A 182 9.52 21.38 -23.43
C ALA A 182 8.87 20.17 -22.75
N ALA A 183 8.58 19.10 -23.50
CA ALA A 183 8.05 17.86 -22.91
C ALA A 183 9.10 17.03 -22.12
N LEU A 184 10.35 17.50 -22.02
CA LEU A 184 11.47 16.80 -21.39
C LEU A 184 12.22 17.64 -20.35
N ASP A 185 11.82 18.89 -20.11
CA ASP A 185 12.60 19.85 -19.34
C ASP A 185 12.43 19.73 -17.82
N GLY A 186 11.45 18.94 -17.35
CA GLY A 186 11.19 18.76 -15.94
C GLY A 186 10.28 19.82 -15.32
N ASP A 187 9.80 20.77 -16.12
CA ASP A 187 8.86 21.81 -15.72
C ASP A 187 7.47 21.55 -16.33
N PRO A 188 6.52 21.02 -15.56
CA PRO A 188 5.18 20.70 -16.07
C PRO A 188 4.33 21.94 -16.39
N ASP A 189 4.82 23.15 -16.14
CA ASP A 189 4.18 24.40 -16.54
C ASP A 189 4.59 24.82 -17.98
N THR A 190 5.66 24.26 -18.54
CA THR A 190 5.96 24.34 -19.99
C THR A 190 5.26 23.19 -20.73
N LEU A 191 5.14 23.29 -22.07
CA LEU A 191 4.56 22.20 -22.86
C LEU A 191 4.96 22.21 -24.33
N TRP A 192 5.04 21.01 -24.92
CA TRP A 192 4.88 20.83 -26.37
C TRP A 192 3.40 20.98 -26.74
N HIS A 193 3.11 21.65 -27.86
CA HIS A 193 1.77 21.74 -28.42
C HIS A 193 1.83 21.67 -29.96
N SER A 194 0.99 20.83 -30.57
CA SER A 194 0.82 20.74 -32.03
C SER A 194 0.42 22.09 -32.63
N ARG A 195 0.80 22.36 -33.88
CA ARG A 195 0.56 23.65 -34.52
C ARG A 195 -0.95 23.96 -34.63
N TRP A 196 -1.36 25.14 -34.15
CA TRP A 196 -2.72 25.68 -34.30
C TRP A 196 -2.77 27.00 -35.07
N SER A 197 -1.62 27.64 -35.30
CA SER A 197 -1.49 28.91 -36.02
C SER A 197 -0.25 28.90 -36.95
N PRO A 198 -0.29 29.57 -38.12
CA PRO A 198 -1.47 30.18 -38.76
C PRO A 198 -2.43 29.14 -39.34
N THR A 199 -1.99 27.88 -39.48
CA THR A 199 -2.82 26.78 -40.01
C THR A 199 -2.72 25.57 -39.09
N THR A 200 -3.87 25.16 -38.55
CA THR A 200 -4.00 24.00 -37.69
C THR A 200 -3.56 22.73 -38.41
N ALA A 201 -2.66 21.96 -37.80
CA ALA A 201 -2.24 20.66 -38.34
C ALA A 201 -3.30 19.57 -38.00
N PRO A 202 -3.68 18.69 -38.94
CA PRO A 202 -4.62 17.61 -38.67
C PRO A 202 -3.95 16.44 -37.92
N PHE A 203 -4.76 15.58 -37.29
CA PHE A 203 -4.29 14.30 -36.75
C PHE A 203 -3.81 13.35 -37.88
N PRO A 204 -2.94 12.37 -37.56
CA PRO A 204 -2.35 12.10 -36.25
C PRO A 204 -1.16 13.02 -35.91
N HIS A 205 -0.98 13.35 -34.63
CA HIS A 205 0.19 14.06 -34.13
C HIS A 205 1.14 13.08 -33.46
N SER A 206 2.45 13.24 -33.62
CA SER A 206 3.41 12.43 -32.86
C SER A 206 4.55 13.25 -32.30
N ILE A 207 5.03 12.81 -31.15
CA ILE A 207 6.29 13.26 -30.52
C ILE A 207 7.19 12.03 -30.36
N THR A 208 8.43 12.15 -30.85
CA THR A 208 9.46 11.11 -30.85
C THR A 208 10.60 11.55 -29.94
N ILE A 209 10.88 10.74 -28.93
CA ILE A 209 11.98 10.94 -27.98
C ILE A 209 13.17 10.11 -28.43
N ASP A 210 14.34 10.73 -28.60
CA ASP A 210 15.63 10.08 -28.80
C ASP A 210 16.39 10.05 -27.47
N MET A 211 16.49 8.86 -26.87
CA MET A 211 17.20 8.62 -25.61
C MET A 211 18.73 8.58 -25.78
N LYS A 212 19.23 8.76 -27.01
CA LYS A 212 20.65 8.70 -27.45
C LYS A 212 21.30 7.33 -27.36
N THR A 213 20.91 6.52 -26.39
CA THR A 213 21.42 5.17 -26.16
C THR A 213 20.28 4.17 -26.17
N ALA A 214 20.48 3.02 -26.80
CA ALA A 214 19.50 1.94 -26.78
C ALA A 214 19.44 1.32 -25.38
N ARG A 215 18.24 1.21 -24.81
CA ARG A 215 18.02 0.66 -23.46
C ARG A 215 16.69 -0.12 -23.41
N PRO A 216 16.52 -1.05 -22.46
CA PRO A 216 15.23 -1.68 -22.20
C PRO A 216 14.20 -0.64 -21.73
N VAL A 217 13.05 -0.59 -22.41
CA VAL A 217 11.90 0.27 -22.10
C VAL A 217 10.64 -0.58 -22.00
N SER A 218 9.74 -0.19 -21.09
CA SER A 218 8.54 -0.98 -20.75
C SER A 218 7.30 -0.12 -20.48
N ALA A 219 7.43 1.21 -20.41
CA ALA A 219 6.27 2.10 -20.33
C ALA A 219 6.60 3.53 -20.77
N LEU A 220 5.55 4.32 -20.96
CA LEU A 220 5.57 5.77 -21.14
C LEU A 220 4.61 6.42 -20.15
N SER A 221 5.02 7.53 -19.53
CA SER A 221 4.14 8.41 -18.77
C SER A 221 3.93 9.73 -19.49
N TYR A 222 2.71 10.23 -19.48
CA TYR A 222 2.26 11.45 -20.13
C TYR A 222 1.59 12.36 -19.08
N GLU A 223 2.19 13.52 -18.82
CA GLU A 223 1.60 14.57 -17.98
C GLU A 223 0.88 15.57 -18.89
N PRO A 224 -0.46 15.68 -18.81
CA PRO A 224 -1.21 16.68 -19.53
C PRO A 224 -0.81 18.10 -19.10
N ARG A 225 -1.11 19.08 -19.95
CA ARG A 225 -0.98 20.51 -19.59
C ARG A 225 -1.73 20.84 -18.29
N ARG A 226 -1.14 21.68 -17.44
CA ARG A 226 -1.72 22.11 -16.17
C ARG A 226 -2.76 23.22 -16.29
N ILE A 227 -2.60 24.10 -17.27
CA ILE A 227 -3.51 25.21 -17.52
C ILE A 227 -4.21 25.00 -18.87
N GLY A 228 -5.54 25.03 -18.83
CA GLY A 228 -6.41 24.76 -19.98
C GLY A 228 -6.61 23.27 -20.25
N VAL A 229 -7.44 22.95 -21.24
CA VAL A 229 -7.85 21.57 -21.55
C VAL A 229 -7.56 21.12 -22.98
N ASN A 230 -7.30 22.07 -23.89
CA ASN A 230 -7.11 21.77 -25.31
C ASN A 230 -5.80 21.01 -25.54
N GLY A 231 -5.90 19.94 -26.33
CA GLY A 231 -4.74 19.13 -26.71
C GLY A 231 -4.44 18.00 -25.73
N ARG A 232 -5.35 17.67 -24.81
CA ARG A 232 -5.20 16.47 -23.99
C ARG A 232 -5.33 15.26 -24.90
N ILE A 233 -4.30 14.41 -24.94
CA ILE A 233 -4.26 13.24 -25.80
C ILE A 233 -5.32 12.22 -25.34
N GLY A 234 -6.18 11.79 -26.26
CA GLY A 234 -7.17 10.72 -26.05
C GLY A 234 -6.64 9.38 -26.55
N ALA A 235 -7.16 8.92 -27.69
CA ALA A 235 -6.69 7.70 -28.34
C ALA A 235 -5.24 7.87 -28.82
N HIS A 236 -4.42 6.87 -28.54
CA HIS A 236 -2.99 6.91 -28.79
C HIS A 236 -2.38 5.54 -29.10
N THR A 237 -1.21 5.58 -29.72
CA THR A 237 -0.31 4.42 -29.85
C THR A 237 1.11 4.81 -29.44
N VAL A 238 1.85 3.84 -28.92
CA VAL A 238 3.29 3.97 -28.63
C VAL A 238 4.04 2.96 -29.47
N THR A 239 5.02 3.43 -30.23
CA THR A 239 5.90 2.61 -31.07
C THR A 239 7.36 2.87 -30.71
N THR A 240 8.24 1.92 -31.02
CA THR A 240 9.67 2.01 -30.68
C THR A 240 10.56 1.77 -31.88
N SER A 241 11.79 2.28 -31.82
CA SER A 241 12.79 2.10 -32.87
C SER A 241 14.21 2.11 -32.32
N LEU A 242 15.14 1.44 -33.01
CA LEU A 242 16.58 1.54 -32.78
C LEU A 242 17.24 2.62 -33.64
N ASN A 243 16.70 2.90 -34.82
CA ASN A 243 17.31 3.78 -35.84
C ASN A 243 16.56 5.11 -36.04
N GLY A 244 15.37 5.26 -35.46
CA GLY A 244 14.57 6.49 -35.55
C GLY A 244 13.79 6.66 -36.85
N THR A 245 13.87 5.69 -37.77
CA THR A 245 13.17 5.70 -39.07
C THR A 245 12.18 4.55 -39.21
N THR A 246 12.58 3.33 -38.84
CA THR A 246 11.72 2.13 -38.86
C THR A 246 11.14 1.91 -37.47
N PHE A 247 9.82 2.05 -37.32
CA PHE A 247 9.13 1.85 -36.05
C PHE A 247 8.43 0.49 -36.01
N SER A 248 8.43 -0.11 -34.82
CA SER A 248 7.73 -1.36 -34.55
C SER A 248 6.22 -1.24 -34.75
N THR A 249 5.52 -2.39 -34.76
CA THR A 249 4.10 -2.38 -34.39
C THR A 249 3.91 -1.76 -33.00
N PRO A 250 2.73 -1.19 -32.69
CA PRO A 250 2.48 -0.58 -31.40
C PRO A 250 2.82 -1.53 -30.24
N VAL A 251 3.64 -1.05 -29.31
CA VAL A 251 3.95 -1.75 -28.07
C VAL A 251 2.95 -1.38 -26.96
N ALA A 252 2.25 -0.26 -27.11
CA ALA A 252 1.10 0.11 -26.31
C ALA A 252 0.08 0.87 -27.17
N SER A 253 -1.20 0.76 -26.82
CA SER A 253 -2.29 1.50 -27.43
C SER A 253 -3.44 1.61 -26.45
N GLY A 254 -4.19 2.71 -26.51
CA GLY A 254 -5.34 2.90 -25.65
C GLY A 254 -5.97 4.26 -25.84
N SER A 255 -6.85 4.64 -24.92
CA SER A 255 -7.38 5.99 -24.82
C SER A 255 -7.24 6.48 -23.40
N TRP A 256 -6.66 7.66 -23.22
CA TRP A 256 -6.62 8.31 -21.91
C TRP A 256 -7.88 9.13 -21.68
N LYS A 257 -8.26 9.22 -20.41
CA LYS A 257 -9.37 10.06 -19.96
C LYS A 257 -9.04 11.55 -20.10
N ASP A 258 -10.07 12.34 -20.36
CA ASP A 258 -10.01 13.79 -20.41
C ASP A 258 -9.94 14.44 -19.01
N ASP A 259 -8.77 14.36 -18.39
CA ASP A 259 -8.45 15.10 -17.16
C ASP A 259 -6.95 15.45 -17.11
N ASP A 260 -6.55 16.22 -16.11
CA ASP A 260 -5.18 16.70 -15.89
C ASP A 260 -4.30 15.75 -15.07
N THR A 261 -4.79 14.54 -14.74
CA THR A 261 -4.00 13.57 -13.99
C THR A 261 -2.84 13.01 -14.83
N LEU A 262 -1.78 12.55 -14.18
CA LEU A 262 -0.71 11.83 -14.85
C LEU A 262 -1.26 10.54 -15.50
N LYS A 263 -0.91 10.31 -16.77
CA LYS A 263 -1.31 9.12 -17.54
C LYS A 263 -0.12 8.20 -17.76
N GLY A 264 -0.38 6.90 -17.85
CA GLY A 264 0.59 5.87 -18.19
C GLY A 264 0.16 5.04 -19.40
N ALA A 265 1.13 4.46 -20.08
CA ALA A 265 0.97 3.45 -21.12
C ALA A 265 2.01 2.35 -20.89
N THR A 266 1.55 1.20 -20.39
CA THR A 266 2.35 -0.01 -20.18
C THR A 266 2.57 -0.72 -21.52
N PHE A 267 3.79 -1.19 -21.76
CA PHE A 267 4.09 -1.90 -22.99
C PHE A 267 3.68 -3.38 -22.86
N THR A 268 3.19 -3.96 -23.94
CA THR A 268 2.89 -5.39 -24.07
C THR A 268 4.13 -6.28 -23.88
N ARG A 269 5.33 -5.72 -24.01
CA ARG A 269 6.60 -6.36 -23.72
C ARG A 269 7.67 -5.31 -23.47
N THR A 270 8.66 -5.66 -22.66
CA THR A 270 9.91 -4.90 -22.60
C THR A 270 10.60 -4.97 -23.96
N VAL A 271 11.04 -3.82 -24.48
CA VAL A 271 11.76 -3.73 -25.76
C VAL A 271 13.05 -2.95 -25.58
N THR A 272 14.12 -3.37 -26.24
CA THR A 272 15.32 -2.54 -26.34
C THR A 272 15.07 -1.49 -27.42
N ALA A 273 15.04 -0.22 -27.04
CA ALA A 273 14.78 0.89 -27.96
C ALA A 273 15.73 2.06 -27.69
N ARG A 274 16.00 2.86 -28.71
CA ARG A 274 16.63 4.19 -28.58
C ARG A 274 15.60 5.30 -28.76
N TYR A 275 14.63 5.08 -29.64
CA TYR A 275 13.57 6.02 -29.95
C TYR A 275 12.22 5.49 -29.48
N VAL A 276 11.45 6.34 -28.82
CA VAL A 276 10.05 6.05 -28.44
C VAL A 276 9.16 7.14 -29.02
N ARG A 277 8.11 6.73 -29.74
CA ARG A 277 7.15 7.64 -30.38
C ARG A 277 5.77 7.45 -29.79
N LEU A 278 5.23 8.53 -29.22
CA LEU A 278 3.83 8.65 -28.85
C LEU A 278 3.08 9.29 -30.02
N THR A 279 2.07 8.61 -30.54
CA THR A 279 1.20 9.12 -31.61
C THR A 279 -0.21 9.28 -31.06
N ALA A 280 -0.68 10.52 -31.00
CA ALA A 280 -2.06 10.88 -30.69
C ALA A 280 -2.92 10.79 -31.96
N THR A 281 -3.98 9.98 -31.89
CA THR A 281 -4.97 9.82 -32.98
C THR A 281 -6.28 10.54 -32.68
N SER A 282 -6.53 10.92 -31.44
CA SER A 282 -7.63 11.81 -31.06
C SER A 282 -7.29 12.71 -29.88
N GLU A 283 -8.09 13.76 -29.71
CA GLU A 283 -8.11 14.63 -28.53
C GLU A 283 -9.17 14.09 -27.55
N ALA A 284 -8.84 14.03 -26.26
CA ALA A 284 -9.61 13.29 -25.25
C ALA A 284 -11.05 13.82 -25.06
N GLY A 285 -11.28 15.13 -25.27
CA GLY A 285 -12.59 15.74 -25.16
C GLY A 285 -13.21 16.12 -26.50
N GLY A 286 -12.63 15.70 -27.62
CA GLY A 286 -13.12 16.00 -28.97
C GLY A 286 -13.12 17.49 -29.34
N ARG A 287 -12.28 18.31 -28.70
CA ARG A 287 -12.34 19.77 -28.84
C ARG A 287 -11.73 20.31 -30.12
N GLY A 288 -10.88 19.53 -30.77
CA GLY A 288 -10.21 19.90 -32.01
C GLY A 288 -9.01 19.00 -32.30
N PRO A 289 -8.34 19.22 -33.44
CA PRO A 289 -7.26 18.35 -33.90
C PRO A 289 -5.91 18.73 -33.24
N TRP A 290 -5.88 18.82 -31.91
CA TRP A 290 -4.70 19.24 -31.17
C TRP A 290 -4.15 18.12 -30.28
N ALA A 291 -2.83 18.12 -30.10
CA ALA A 291 -2.14 17.33 -29.09
C ALA A 291 -1.12 18.21 -28.37
N SER A 292 -0.98 18.00 -27.07
CA SER A 292 -0.03 18.71 -26.23
C SER A 292 0.49 17.78 -25.15
N ALA A 293 1.69 18.05 -24.63
CA ALA A 293 2.23 17.37 -23.47
C ALA A 293 3.04 18.36 -22.62
N GLY A 294 2.72 18.41 -21.32
CA GLY A 294 3.54 19.13 -20.35
C GLY A 294 4.84 18.39 -20.15
N GLU A 295 4.76 17.12 -19.77
CA GLU A 295 5.93 16.27 -19.56
C GLU A 295 5.71 14.86 -20.12
N ILE A 296 6.75 14.28 -20.71
CA ILE A 296 6.79 12.86 -21.09
C ILE A 296 7.98 12.19 -20.42
N ARG A 297 7.74 11.00 -19.89
CA ARG A 297 8.77 10.15 -19.25
C ARG A 297 8.74 8.79 -19.91
N ILE A 298 9.90 8.25 -20.23
CA ILE A 298 10.05 6.86 -20.67
C ILE A 298 10.62 6.08 -19.51
N SER A 299 10.06 4.90 -19.28
CA SER A 299 10.43 4.08 -18.15
C SER A 299 10.90 2.71 -18.63
N GLY A 300 11.92 2.18 -17.97
CA GLY A 300 12.41 0.83 -18.18
C GLY A 300 11.99 -0.10 -17.04
N PRO A 301 12.36 -1.40 -17.12
CA PRO A 301 12.29 -2.29 -15.97
C PRO A 301 12.99 -1.61 -14.80
N ALA A 302 12.35 -1.59 -13.63
CA ALA A 302 12.97 -1.03 -12.45
C ALA A 302 14.32 -1.73 -12.20
N ALA A 303 15.40 -0.97 -11.99
CA ALA A 303 16.65 -1.56 -11.51
C ALA A 303 16.40 -2.08 -10.09
N PRO A 304 16.32 -3.41 -9.85
CA PRO A 304 15.83 -3.95 -8.58
C PRO A 304 16.65 -3.48 -7.37
N ALA A 305 17.99 -3.47 -7.53
CA ALA A 305 18.93 -3.03 -6.50
C ALA A 305 18.85 -1.54 -6.13
N SER A 306 18.09 -0.73 -6.87
CA SER A 306 17.94 0.71 -6.59
C SER A 306 16.50 1.12 -6.27
N HIS A 307 15.52 0.37 -6.77
CA HIS A 307 14.11 0.76 -6.71
C HIS A 307 13.20 -0.27 -6.05
N GLY A 308 13.74 -1.43 -5.67
CA GLY A 308 12.97 -2.52 -5.09
C GLY A 308 12.12 -3.25 -6.14
N VAL A 309 11.44 -4.29 -5.69
CA VAL A 309 10.52 -5.06 -6.52
C VAL A 309 9.24 -5.38 -5.76
N TRP A 310 8.12 -5.37 -6.48
CA TRP A 310 6.84 -5.83 -5.96
C TRP A 310 6.70 -7.34 -6.18
N GLY A 311 6.26 -8.03 -5.14
CA GLY A 311 5.78 -9.40 -5.25
C GLY A 311 4.40 -9.48 -5.93
N LYS A 312 3.90 -10.70 -6.06
CA LYS A 312 2.53 -10.95 -6.52
C LYS A 312 1.49 -10.27 -5.63
N VAL A 313 0.35 -9.91 -6.22
CA VAL A 313 -0.80 -9.43 -5.44
C VAL A 313 -1.40 -10.62 -4.67
N THR A 314 -1.71 -10.39 -3.40
CA THR A 314 -2.33 -11.36 -2.50
C THR A 314 -3.76 -10.91 -2.20
N GLY A 315 -4.75 -11.65 -2.70
CA GLY A 315 -6.17 -11.40 -2.45
C GLY A 315 -6.58 -11.83 -1.04
N PHE A 316 -7.33 -10.95 -0.37
CA PHE A 316 -7.96 -11.16 0.91
C PHE A 316 -9.47 -11.38 0.71
N PRO A 317 -10.13 -12.14 1.60
CA PRO A 317 -11.58 -12.31 1.57
C PRO A 317 -12.33 -11.12 2.20
N LEU A 318 -11.60 -10.05 2.56
CA LEU A 318 -12.10 -8.78 3.08
C LEU A 318 -11.19 -7.64 2.63
N VAL A 319 -11.63 -6.38 2.76
CA VAL A 319 -10.77 -5.21 2.61
C VAL A 319 -9.94 -5.02 3.89
N PRO A 320 -8.61 -5.21 3.87
CA PRO A 320 -7.79 -5.12 5.09
C PRO A 320 -7.56 -3.65 5.49
N VAL A 321 -8.52 -3.07 6.22
CA VAL A 321 -8.50 -1.66 6.66
C VAL A 321 -7.66 -1.43 7.91
N ALA A 322 -7.45 -2.49 8.68
CA ALA A 322 -6.59 -2.50 9.83
C ALA A 322 -5.77 -3.79 9.88
N THR A 323 -4.53 -3.69 10.36
CA THR A 323 -3.56 -4.78 10.39
C THR A 323 -2.69 -4.75 11.63
N ALA A 324 -2.21 -5.91 12.07
CA ALA A 324 -1.21 -6.05 13.12
C ALA A 324 -0.28 -7.23 12.81
N VAL A 325 1.04 -7.02 12.88
CA VAL A 325 2.01 -8.10 12.71
C VAL A 325 2.15 -8.86 14.02
N LEU A 326 2.04 -10.19 13.96
CA LEU A 326 1.93 -11.06 15.12
C LEU A 326 3.27 -11.78 15.43
N PRO A 327 3.53 -12.14 16.70
CA PRO A 327 4.76 -12.85 17.12
C PRO A 327 4.96 -14.26 16.51
N ASN A 328 3.99 -14.81 15.79
CA ASN A 328 4.01 -16.16 15.24
C ASN A 328 4.15 -16.18 13.70
N ASN A 329 4.82 -15.17 13.14
CA ASN A 329 5.02 -14.99 11.69
C ASN A 329 3.70 -14.96 10.90
N LYS A 330 2.68 -14.34 11.51
CA LYS A 330 1.38 -14.09 10.90
C LYS A 330 1.08 -12.61 10.93
N MET A 331 0.11 -12.20 10.13
CA MET A 331 -0.45 -10.85 10.15
C MET A 331 -1.96 -10.94 10.29
N LEU A 332 -2.49 -10.31 11.32
CA LEU A 332 -3.93 -10.11 11.49
C LEU A 332 -4.36 -8.95 10.60
N ALA A 333 -5.50 -9.10 9.94
CA ALA A 333 -6.19 -8.05 9.21
C ALA A 333 -7.68 -8.06 9.55
N TRP A 334 -8.34 -6.91 9.50
CA TRP A 334 -9.80 -6.85 9.66
C TRP A 334 -10.42 -5.67 8.93
N SER A 335 -11.74 -5.77 8.73
CA SER A 335 -12.58 -4.75 8.12
C SER A 335 -13.54 -4.14 9.15
N ALA A 336 -14.81 -4.57 9.14
CA ALA A 336 -15.91 -4.13 9.98
C ALA A 336 -16.87 -5.34 10.20
N TYR A 337 -18.15 -5.11 10.47
CA TYR A 337 -19.17 -6.19 10.40
C TYR A 337 -19.23 -6.86 9.02
N GLY A 338 -18.98 -6.10 7.95
CA GLY A 338 -18.93 -6.57 6.56
C GLY A 338 -17.50 -6.71 6.05
N ILE A 339 -17.32 -7.56 5.06
CA ILE A 339 -16.01 -7.75 4.38
C ILE A 339 -15.61 -6.54 3.52
N ASP A 340 -16.60 -5.75 3.06
CA ASP A 340 -16.46 -4.70 2.05
C ASP A 340 -17.15 -3.38 2.45
N ARG A 341 -17.76 -3.32 3.64
CA ARG A 341 -18.59 -2.19 4.10
C ARG A 341 -18.54 -2.04 5.61
N PHE A 342 -18.85 -0.83 6.06
CA PHE A 342 -19.05 -0.50 7.47
C PHE A 342 -20.38 0.26 7.65
N GLY A 343 -20.76 0.51 8.90
CA GLY A 343 -21.92 1.32 9.28
C GLY A 343 -22.68 0.74 10.46
N GLY A 344 -23.27 1.59 11.28
CA GLY A 344 -23.97 1.18 12.50
C GLY A 344 -23.03 0.59 13.56
N SER A 345 -23.62 -0.16 14.50
CA SER A 345 -22.94 -0.80 15.63
C SER A 345 -23.42 -2.25 15.74
N ASN A 346 -22.76 -3.16 15.01
CA ASN A 346 -23.28 -4.50 14.74
C ASN A 346 -22.81 -5.57 15.75
N GLY A 347 -21.79 -5.29 16.55
CA GLY A 347 -21.30 -6.19 17.61
C GLY A 347 -20.47 -7.39 17.13
N TYR A 348 -20.03 -7.42 15.88
CA TYR A 348 -19.13 -8.43 15.36
C TYR A 348 -18.21 -7.86 14.26
N THR A 349 -17.10 -8.54 14.00
CA THR A 349 -16.07 -8.11 13.03
C THR A 349 -15.65 -9.25 12.11
N GLN A 350 -15.43 -8.96 10.82
CA GLN A 350 -14.73 -9.84 9.89
C GLN A 350 -13.23 -9.66 10.02
N THR A 351 -12.53 -10.75 10.27
CA THR A 351 -11.07 -10.81 10.41
C THR A 351 -10.47 -11.79 9.41
N ALA A 352 -9.21 -11.59 9.10
CA ALA A 352 -8.41 -12.49 8.30
C ALA A 352 -7.01 -12.61 8.88
N ILE A 353 -6.38 -13.77 8.72
CA ILE A 353 -5.01 -14.02 9.12
C ILE A 353 -4.22 -14.44 7.90
N MET A 354 -3.16 -13.71 7.59
CA MET A 354 -2.17 -14.08 6.59
C MET A 354 -1.02 -14.81 7.27
N ASP A 355 -0.72 -16.03 6.84
CA ASP A 355 0.51 -16.72 7.17
C ASP A 355 1.65 -16.16 6.31
N LEU A 356 2.67 -15.55 6.91
CA LEU A 356 3.71 -14.84 6.17
C LEU A 356 4.74 -15.78 5.52
N ALA A 357 4.77 -17.05 5.92
CA ALA A 357 5.66 -18.04 5.30
C ALA A 357 5.07 -18.58 3.99
N THR A 358 3.77 -18.85 3.98
CA THR A 358 3.05 -19.47 2.85
C THR A 358 2.30 -18.47 1.97
N GLY A 359 1.94 -17.30 2.53
CA GLY A 359 1.07 -16.31 1.91
C GLY A 359 -0.42 -16.66 1.93
N ARG A 360 -0.81 -17.74 2.63
CA ARG A 360 -2.20 -18.18 2.75
C ARG A 360 -2.99 -17.23 3.64
N VAL A 361 -4.23 -16.92 3.27
CA VAL A 361 -5.13 -16.02 4.03
C VAL A 361 -6.37 -16.78 4.49
N THR A 362 -6.69 -16.76 5.78
CA THR A 362 -7.88 -17.43 6.33
C THR A 362 -8.81 -16.43 7.00
N GLN A 363 -10.11 -16.46 6.68
CA GLN A 363 -11.12 -15.58 7.26
C GLN A 363 -11.75 -16.16 8.53
N ARG A 364 -12.15 -15.28 9.46
CA ARG A 364 -13.02 -15.60 10.59
C ARG A 364 -13.94 -14.43 10.91
N ARG A 365 -15.21 -14.72 11.22
CA ARG A 365 -16.13 -13.77 11.89
C ARG A 365 -15.95 -13.88 13.41
N VAL A 366 -15.88 -12.72 14.08
CA VAL A 366 -15.66 -12.59 15.52
C VAL A 366 -16.89 -11.94 16.15
N ASP A 367 -17.71 -12.74 16.84
CA ASP A 367 -18.93 -12.28 17.53
C ASP A 367 -18.77 -12.19 19.04
N ASN A 368 -17.87 -12.98 19.62
CA ASN A 368 -17.81 -13.25 21.06
C ASN A 368 -17.38 -12.03 21.90
N THR A 369 -16.93 -10.95 21.28
CA THR A 369 -16.55 -9.71 21.96
C THR A 369 -17.64 -8.65 21.93
N GLY A 370 -18.71 -8.83 21.16
CA GLY A 370 -19.75 -7.82 20.99
C GLY A 370 -19.22 -6.52 20.35
N HIS A 371 -18.19 -6.61 19.50
CA HIS A 371 -17.41 -5.47 19.01
C HIS A 371 -17.24 -5.51 17.47
N ASP A 372 -17.82 -4.53 16.77
CA ASP A 372 -17.45 -4.12 15.42
C ASP A 372 -16.27 -3.14 15.51
N MET A 373 -15.09 -3.63 15.15
CA MET A 373 -13.78 -3.01 15.39
C MET A 373 -13.30 -2.10 14.26
N PHE A 374 -14.21 -1.65 13.39
CA PHE A 374 -13.89 -0.65 12.36
C PHE A 374 -13.72 0.75 12.98
N CYS A 375 -12.79 1.56 12.46
CA CYS A 375 -12.36 2.86 13.01
C CYS A 375 -11.70 2.84 14.42
N PRO A 376 -10.88 1.85 14.80
CA PRO A 376 -10.44 1.71 16.19
C PRO A 376 -9.17 2.52 16.50
N GLY A 377 -8.82 2.59 17.78
CA GLY A 377 -7.44 2.74 18.23
C GLY A 377 -6.80 1.37 18.43
N ILE A 378 -5.53 1.19 18.05
CA ILE A 378 -4.82 -0.10 18.11
C ILE A 378 -3.49 0.05 18.86
N ALA A 379 -3.15 -0.92 19.71
CA ALA A 379 -1.83 -1.04 20.31
C ALA A 379 -1.44 -2.52 20.47
N VAL A 380 -0.19 -2.85 20.17
CA VAL A 380 0.43 -4.13 20.52
C VAL A 380 0.88 -4.06 21.98
N LEU A 381 0.34 -4.93 22.83
CA LEU A 381 0.61 -4.99 24.27
C LEU A 381 2.00 -5.58 24.56
N LYS A 382 2.45 -5.41 25.81
CA LYS A 382 3.76 -5.89 26.28
C LYS A 382 4.00 -7.40 26.10
N ASP A 383 2.93 -8.19 26.04
CA ASP A 383 2.97 -9.63 25.87
C ASP A 383 2.73 -10.09 24.41
N GLY A 384 2.58 -9.16 23.48
CA GLY A 384 2.34 -9.44 22.05
C GLY A 384 0.87 -9.60 21.67
N ARG A 385 -0.07 -9.49 22.62
CA ARG A 385 -1.51 -9.40 22.33
C ARG A 385 -1.84 -8.06 21.67
N VAL A 386 -2.93 -8.00 20.93
CA VAL A 386 -3.37 -6.78 20.22
C VAL A 386 -4.61 -6.21 20.90
N LEU A 387 -4.51 -5.02 21.49
CA LEU A 387 -5.64 -4.28 22.05
C LEU A 387 -6.27 -3.40 20.97
N VAL A 388 -7.59 -3.52 20.81
CA VAL A 388 -8.41 -2.79 19.85
C VAL A 388 -9.54 -2.09 20.59
N THR A 389 -9.70 -0.79 20.38
CA THR A 389 -10.64 0.05 21.16
C THR A 389 -11.55 0.86 20.27
N GLY A 390 -12.81 1.02 20.70
CA GLY A 390 -13.81 1.88 20.08
C GLY A 390 -14.07 1.57 18.60
N GLY A 391 -14.39 2.61 17.84
CA GLY A 391 -14.78 2.47 16.45
C GLY A 391 -16.29 2.42 16.28
N SER A 392 -16.81 1.49 15.46
CA SER A 392 -18.25 1.33 15.22
C SER A 392 -19.01 1.03 16.51
N ASN A 393 -18.47 0.19 17.39
CA ASN A 393 -18.96 0.06 18.77
C ASN A 393 -18.07 0.91 19.70
N ALA A 394 -18.39 2.20 19.78
CA ALA A 394 -17.48 3.24 20.25
C ALA A 394 -16.92 3.08 21.69
N GLU A 395 -17.58 2.36 22.58
CA GLU A 395 -17.12 2.16 23.98
C GLU A 395 -16.33 0.87 24.16
N ARG A 396 -16.45 -0.09 23.23
CA ARG A 396 -15.94 -1.44 23.41
C ARG A 396 -14.43 -1.50 23.32
N ALA A 397 -13.86 -2.50 24.00
CA ALA A 397 -12.46 -2.84 23.89
C ALA A 397 -12.30 -4.37 23.79
N SER A 398 -11.40 -4.82 22.92
CA SER A 398 -11.15 -6.23 22.66
C SER A 398 -9.66 -6.51 22.55
N ILE A 399 -9.27 -7.71 22.96
CA ILE A 399 -7.89 -8.18 22.91
C ILE A 399 -7.84 -9.44 22.06
N TYR A 400 -6.96 -9.44 21.07
CA TYR A 400 -6.59 -10.64 20.33
C TYR A 400 -5.31 -11.25 20.91
N ASP A 401 -5.37 -12.55 21.21
CA ASP A 401 -4.22 -13.33 21.66
C ASP A 401 -3.70 -14.24 20.54
N PRO A 402 -2.52 -13.92 19.95
CA PRO A 402 -1.95 -14.74 18.88
C PRO A 402 -1.44 -16.11 19.33
N ALA A 403 -1.26 -16.35 20.63
CA ALA A 403 -0.84 -17.65 21.15
C ALA A 403 -2.00 -18.66 21.16
N THR A 404 -3.22 -18.19 21.41
CA THR A 404 -4.43 -19.02 21.49
C THR A 404 -5.37 -18.86 20.30
N ASP A 405 -5.08 -17.92 19.39
CA ASP A 405 -5.95 -17.54 18.26
C ASP A 405 -7.39 -17.20 18.72
N ALA A 406 -7.46 -16.45 19.82
CA ALA A 406 -8.70 -16.13 20.51
C ALA A 406 -8.86 -14.61 20.71
N TRP A 407 -10.12 -14.19 20.68
CA TRP A 407 -10.53 -12.83 21.01
C TRP A 407 -11.23 -12.82 22.37
N ALA A 408 -10.98 -11.80 23.18
CA ALA A 408 -11.68 -11.57 24.44
C ALA A 408 -12.05 -10.09 24.59
N SER A 409 -13.19 -9.81 25.22
CA SER A 409 -13.56 -8.44 25.64
C SER A 409 -12.78 -8.05 26.90
N THR A 410 -12.42 -6.77 27.01
CA THR A 410 -11.97 -6.14 28.27
C THR A 410 -12.98 -5.06 28.66
N SER A 411 -12.78 -4.37 29.80
CA SER A 411 -13.70 -3.30 30.22
C SER A 411 -13.86 -2.24 29.13
N ASP A 412 -15.08 -1.73 29.00
CA ASP A 412 -15.41 -0.61 28.11
C ASP A 412 -14.65 0.66 28.52
N MET A 413 -14.29 1.49 27.53
CA MET A 413 -13.70 2.81 27.74
C MET A 413 -14.66 3.71 28.50
N ASN A 414 -14.12 4.65 29.28
CA ASN A 414 -14.99 5.63 29.96
C ASN A 414 -15.52 6.71 29.00
N ILE A 415 -14.92 6.83 27.82
CA ILE A 415 -15.31 7.76 26.77
C ILE A 415 -15.44 6.95 25.48
N ALA A 416 -16.63 6.93 24.91
CA ALA A 416 -16.90 6.33 23.61
C ALA A 416 -16.06 7.03 22.52
N ARG A 417 -15.35 6.31 21.65
CA ARG A 417 -14.43 6.87 20.63
C ARG A 417 -14.50 6.12 19.30
N GLY A 418 -14.09 6.78 18.23
CA GLY A 418 -13.68 6.17 16.97
C GLY A 418 -12.72 7.13 16.25
N TYR A 419 -11.72 6.61 15.53
CA TYR A 419 -10.59 7.38 14.99
C TYR A 419 -9.65 8.01 16.02
N GLN A 420 -9.73 7.58 17.27
CA GLN A 420 -8.78 7.94 18.31
C GLN A 420 -7.39 7.36 18.00
N ALA A 421 -6.36 8.05 18.48
CA ALA A 421 -5.03 7.49 18.51
C ALA A 421 -4.84 6.65 19.79
N MET A 422 -4.05 5.59 19.69
CA MET A 422 -3.60 4.80 20.83
C MET A 422 -2.10 4.52 20.71
N THR A 423 -1.39 4.39 21.84
CA THR A 423 0.02 3.94 21.89
C THR A 423 0.28 3.21 23.21
N LEU A 424 1.16 2.21 23.20
CA LEU A 424 1.63 1.58 24.43
C LEU A 424 2.64 2.49 25.13
N LEU A 425 2.54 2.59 26.46
CA LEU A 425 3.44 3.35 27.32
C LEU A 425 4.63 2.52 27.79
N SER A 426 5.67 3.20 28.26
CA SER A 426 6.83 2.56 28.93
C SER A 426 6.47 1.78 30.20
N THR A 427 5.28 2.02 30.77
CA THR A 427 4.74 1.26 31.91
C THR A 427 4.06 -0.05 31.50
N GLY A 428 3.82 -0.27 30.20
CA GLY A 428 3.03 -1.39 29.67
C GLY A 428 1.52 -1.13 29.60
N ASP A 429 1.06 0.03 30.06
CA ASP A 429 -0.32 0.49 29.90
C ASP A 429 -0.55 1.12 28.52
N ALA A 430 -1.80 1.31 28.09
CA ALA A 430 -2.13 1.93 26.80
C ALA A 430 -2.79 3.29 26.99
N PHE A 431 -2.27 4.33 26.32
CA PHE A 431 -2.83 5.68 26.34
C PHE A 431 -3.64 5.96 25.07
N VAL A 432 -4.81 6.58 25.24
CA VAL A 432 -5.75 6.93 24.17
C VAL A 432 -6.09 8.42 24.19
N LEU A 433 -6.17 9.05 23.02
CA LEU A 433 -6.52 10.47 22.85
C LEU A 433 -7.37 10.75 21.60
N GLY A 434 -8.34 11.66 21.73
CA GLY A 434 -9.22 12.08 20.63
C GLY A 434 -10.25 11.05 20.21
N GLY A 435 -10.74 11.17 18.97
CA GLY A 435 -11.60 10.18 18.31
C GLY A 435 -13.09 10.51 18.32
N SER A 436 -13.45 11.63 17.71
CA SER A 436 -14.83 12.10 17.60
C SER A 436 -15.63 11.50 16.43
N TRP A 437 -15.09 10.55 15.67
CA TRP A 437 -15.78 9.96 14.51
C TRP A 437 -17.08 9.23 14.88
N SER A 438 -17.09 8.50 16.00
CA SER A 438 -18.28 7.85 16.58
C SER A 438 -18.44 8.27 18.05
N GLY A 439 -19.52 7.89 18.74
CA GLY A 439 -19.67 8.13 20.18
C GLY A 439 -19.85 9.61 20.58
N GLY A 440 -20.56 10.41 19.78
CA GLY A 440 -21.10 11.72 20.20
C GLY A 440 -20.47 13.00 19.61
N GLY A 441 -19.50 12.91 18.69
CA GLY A 441 -19.02 14.06 17.89
C GLY A 441 -18.35 15.23 18.64
N SER A 442 -18.22 15.15 19.96
CA SER A 442 -17.61 16.15 20.82
C SER A 442 -16.16 15.79 21.18
N ALA A 443 -15.35 16.81 21.43
CA ALA A 443 -13.91 16.69 21.69
C ALA A 443 -13.59 15.77 22.88
N LYS A 444 -12.65 14.83 22.70
CA LYS A 444 -12.40 13.74 23.67
C LYS A 444 -10.99 13.77 24.27
N GLY A 445 -10.91 14.12 25.55
CA GLY A 445 -9.66 14.10 26.32
C GLY A 445 -9.04 12.72 26.50
N GLY A 446 -7.92 12.64 27.21
CA GLY A 446 -7.14 11.40 27.37
C GLY A 446 -7.74 10.40 28.36
N GLU A 447 -7.47 9.11 28.14
CA GLU A 447 -7.63 8.05 29.13
C GLU A 447 -6.54 6.98 28.99
N VAL A 448 -6.33 6.20 30.05
CA VAL A 448 -5.33 5.12 30.09
C VAL A 448 -6.01 3.81 30.46
N TRP A 449 -5.70 2.76 29.71
CA TRP A 449 -6.03 1.38 30.04
C TRP A 449 -4.89 0.74 30.83
N SER A 450 -5.22 0.18 31.98
CA SER A 450 -4.24 -0.50 32.83
C SER A 450 -4.08 -1.96 32.44
N SER A 451 -2.86 -2.34 32.11
CA SER A 451 -2.48 -3.72 31.80
C SER A 451 -2.58 -4.68 32.99
N ALA A 452 -2.59 -4.15 34.22
CA ALA A 452 -2.62 -4.95 35.44
C ALA A 452 -4.00 -5.54 35.74
N ASN A 453 -5.07 -4.80 35.43
CA ASN A 453 -6.43 -5.19 35.80
C ASN A 453 -7.45 -5.02 34.67
N GLY A 454 -7.02 -4.53 33.50
CA GLY A 454 -7.85 -4.39 32.32
C GLY A 454 -8.87 -3.26 32.39
N THR A 455 -8.69 -2.26 33.27
CA THR A 455 -9.64 -1.15 33.49
C THR A 455 -9.16 0.18 32.92
N TRP A 456 -10.09 1.12 32.71
CA TRP A 456 -9.82 2.45 32.17
C TRP A 456 -9.88 3.55 33.22
N ARG A 457 -9.01 4.55 33.08
CA ARG A 457 -8.97 5.75 33.91
C ARG A 457 -8.88 7.01 33.07
N LYS A 458 -9.80 7.95 33.26
CA LYS A 458 -9.78 9.28 32.61
C LYS A 458 -8.58 10.11 33.08
N LEU A 459 -8.04 10.93 32.18
CA LEU A 459 -7.01 11.92 32.45
C LEU A 459 -7.61 13.33 32.31
N SER A 460 -8.22 13.84 33.38
CA SER A 460 -8.89 15.15 33.37
C SER A 460 -7.94 16.33 33.08
N GLY A 461 -6.63 16.17 33.32
CA GLY A 461 -5.60 17.16 32.97
C GLY A 461 -5.05 17.04 31.55
N VAL A 462 -5.64 16.17 30.71
CA VAL A 462 -5.28 16.01 29.29
C VAL A 462 -6.52 16.28 28.41
N PRO A 463 -7.00 17.54 28.34
CA PRO A 463 -7.98 17.94 27.34
C PRO A 463 -7.37 17.87 25.94
N VAL A 464 -8.20 17.62 24.92
CA VAL A 464 -7.74 17.50 23.52
C VAL A 464 -7.64 18.85 22.78
N THR A 465 -8.13 19.94 23.39
CA THR A 465 -8.26 21.25 22.75
C THR A 465 -6.96 21.80 22.17
N THR A 466 -5.80 21.48 22.77
CA THR A 466 -4.48 21.94 22.31
C THR A 466 -3.81 21.01 21.29
N THR A 467 -4.41 19.84 21.02
CA THR A 467 -3.93 18.89 20.00
C THR A 467 -4.79 18.89 18.73
N MET A 468 -5.95 19.55 18.77
CA MET A 468 -6.87 19.65 17.65
C MET A 468 -6.29 20.44 16.46
N THR A 469 -6.57 19.98 15.24
CA THR A 469 -6.34 20.78 14.02
C THR A 469 -7.43 21.86 13.86
N ALA A 470 -7.21 22.79 12.95
CA ALA A 470 -8.23 23.75 12.51
C ALA A 470 -9.12 23.17 11.39
N ASP A 471 -9.55 21.91 11.52
CA ASP A 471 -10.40 21.28 10.50
C ASP A 471 -11.80 21.95 10.44
N PRO A 472 -12.32 22.27 9.24
CA PRO A 472 -13.62 22.92 9.09
C PRO A 472 -14.80 22.12 9.64
N ARG A 473 -14.66 20.79 9.83
CA ARG A 473 -15.70 19.95 10.45
C ARG A 473 -15.61 19.90 11.98
N GLY A 474 -14.75 20.71 12.60
CA GLY A 474 -14.59 20.78 14.04
C GLY A 474 -14.14 19.45 14.64
N ALA A 475 -14.56 19.18 15.89
CA ALA A 475 -14.11 18.02 16.66
C ALA A 475 -14.23 16.69 15.91
N TYR A 476 -15.31 16.49 15.14
CA TYR A 476 -15.54 15.28 14.32
C TYR A 476 -14.32 14.86 13.46
N ARG A 477 -13.50 15.82 13.02
CA ARG A 477 -12.24 15.56 12.31
C ARG A 477 -11.00 16.01 13.07
N ALA A 478 -11.10 17.14 13.77
CA ALA A 478 -9.95 17.84 14.31
C ALA A 478 -9.20 17.08 15.42
N ASP A 479 -9.86 16.14 16.11
CA ASP A 479 -9.21 15.31 17.13
C ASP A 479 -8.82 13.90 16.67
N ASN A 480 -8.94 13.59 15.38
CA ASN A 480 -8.66 12.25 14.84
C ASN A 480 -7.17 12.00 14.61
N HIS A 481 -6.79 10.72 14.62
CA HIS A 481 -5.51 10.21 14.09
C HIS A 481 -4.27 10.93 14.64
N GLN A 482 -4.28 11.25 15.94
CA GLN A 482 -3.16 11.89 16.63
C GLN A 482 -1.88 11.05 16.51
N TRP A 483 -0.75 11.73 16.31
CA TRP A 483 0.58 11.15 16.20
C TRP A 483 1.21 11.07 17.58
N LEU A 484 1.15 9.90 18.20
CA LEU A 484 1.57 9.68 19.59
C LEU A 484 2.87 8.88 19.62
N HIS A 485 3.88 9.40 20.31
CA HIS A 485 5.13 8.70 20.54
C HIS A 485 5.40 8.60 22.06
N ALA A 486 5.18 7.40 22.62
CA ALA A 486 5.49 7.15 24.02
C ALA A 486 7.00 7.16 24.30
N THR A 487 7.37 7.78 25.42
CA THR A 487 8.72 7.90 25.96
C THR A 487 8.75 7.43 27.43
N SER A 488 9.84 7.70 28.15
CA SER A 488 10.09 7.20 29.50
C SER A 488 9.08 7.73 30.52
N ASN A 489 8.85 6.98 31.61
CA ASN A 489 7.99 7.37 32.74
C ASN A 489 6.53 7.66 32.36
N GLY A 490 5.97 6.93 31.39
CA GLY A 490 4.59 7.12 30.93
C GLY A 490 4.34 8.47 30.24
N ARG A 491 5.40 9.14 29.76
CA ARG A 491 5.26 10.36 28.95
C ARG A 491 4.97 10.02 27.50
N VAL A 492 4.26 10.93 26.82
CA VAL A 492 3.92 10.82 25.41
C VAL A 492 4.20 12.15 24.73
N LEU A 493 4.89 12.11 23.60
CA LEU A 493 4.97 13.24 22.69
C LEU A 493 3.80 13.15 21.71
N HIS A 494 2.96 14.18 21.70
CA HIS A 494 2.00 14.42 20.62
C HIS A 494 2.70 15.26 19.54
N LEU A 495 2.92 14.68 18.37
CA LEU A 495 3.63 15.32 17.24
C LEU A 495 2.72 16.05 16.26
N GLY A 496 1.42 15.75 16.26
CA GLY A 496 0.45 16.22 15.28
C GLY A 496 -0.80 15.33 15.26
N PRO A 497 -1.69 15.49 14.27
CA PRO A 497 -1.48 16.19 13.00
C PRO A 497 -1.51 17.72 13.11
N SER A 498 -2.01 18.28 14.22
CA SER A 498 -1.98 19.72 14.43
C SER A 498 -0.55 20.26 14.41
N LYS A 499 -0.40 21.52 14.02
CA LYS A 499 0.90 22.20 13.96
C LYS A 499 1.60 22.36 15.32
N GLN A 500 0.83 22.27 16.42
CA GLN A 500 1.32 22.36 17.80
C GLN A 500 1.82 21.00 18.28
N ILE A 501 3.05 20.94 18.78
CA ILE A 501 3.59 19.75 19.44
C ILE A 501 3.31 19.88 20.93
N ASN A 502 2.99 18.77 21.60
CA ASN A 502 2.69 18.78 23.04
C ASN A 502 3.40 17.63 23.75
N TRP A 503 3.88 17.89 24.96
CA TRP A 503 4.23 16.86 25.93
C TRP A 503 3.01 16.49 26.75
N ILE A 504 2.78 15.20 26.94
CA ILE A 504 1.71 14.64 27.75
C ILE A 504 2.32 13.76 28.84
N SER A 505 1.91 13.97 30.09
CA SER A 505 2.11 13.01 31.18
C SER A 505 0.83 12.23 31.43
N THR A 506 0.94 10.93 31.70
CA THR A 506 -0.20 10.05 32.02
C THR A 506 -0.32 9.72 33.52
N SER A 507 0.63 10.22 34.33
CA SER A 507 0.65 10.07 35.78
C SER A 507 -0.50 10.85 36.44
N GLY A 508 -1.11 10.29 37.50
CA GLY A 508 -2.21 10.97 38.21
C GLY A 508 -3.33 11.36 37.23
N ASN A 509 -3.82 12.59 37.30
CA ASN A 509 -4.85 13.10 36.38
C ASN A 509 -4.32 13.41 34.96
N GLY A 510 -3.03 13.20 34.72
CA GLY A 510 -2.33 13.59 33.51
C GLY A 510 -2.13 15.09 33.39
N THR A 511 -1.22 15.49 32.50
CA THR A 511 -0.98 16.90 32.15
C THR A 511 -0.64 17.00 30.68
N ILE A 512 -0.96 18.13 30.06
CA ILE A 512 -0.54 18.48 28.70
C ILE A 512 0.17 19.83 28.70
N THR A 513 1.29 19.93 28.00
CA THR A 513 2.09 21.16 27.93
C THR A 513 2.60 21.37 26.51
N ALA A 514 2.47 22.59 26.00
CA ALA A 514 2.96 22.97 24.68
C ALA A 514 4.49 22.76 24.58
N ALA A 515 4.94 22.15 23.49
CA ALA A 515 6.33 21.79 23.24
C ALA A 515 6.83 22.37 21.90
N GLY A 516 6.37 23.58 21.57
CA GLY A 516 6.70 24.26 20.32
C GLY A 516 5.86 23.81 19.12
N ARG A 517 6.22 24.28 17.93
CA ARG A 517 5.51 23.98 16.69
C ARG A 517 6.36 23.10 15.79
N ARG A 518 5.71 22.35 14.91
CA ARG A 518 6.37 21.52 13.89
C ARG A 518 6.94 22.39 12.75
N ALA A 519 7.98 23.15 13.05
CA ALA A 519 8.62 24.11 12.14
C ALA A 519 7.55 24.99 11.42
N ASP A 520 7.63 25.10 10.09
CA ASP A 520 6.64 25.81 9.27
C ASP A 520 5.48 24.92 8.77
N SER A 521 5.34 23.69 9.31
CA SER A 521 4.24 22.80 8.94
C SER A 521 2.89 23.44 9.32
N PRO A 522 1.91 23.47 8.39
CA PRO A 522 0.52 23.64 8.78
C PRO A 522 0.01 22.35 9.45
N ASP A 523 -1.29 22.33 9.78
CA ASP A 523 -1.95 21.08 10.16
C ASP A 523 -1.83 20.07 9.01
N ALA A 524 -1.64 18.80 9.36
CA ALA A 524 -1.27 17.74 8.42
C ALA A 524 -2.09 16.46 8.68
N MET A 525 -3.41 16.60 8.72
CA MET A 525 -4.35 15.49 8.88
C MET A 525 -4.10 14.40 7.83
N ASN A 526 -4.17 13.14 8.23
CA ASN A 526 -3.88 11.96 7.39
C ASN A 526 -2.46 11.94 6.78
N GLY A 527 -1.51 12.69 7.36
CA GLY A 527 -0.08 12.44 7.20
C GLY A 527 0.41 11.37 8.17
N ASN A 528 1.70 11.05 8.12
CA ASN A 528 2.31 10.03 8.97
C ASN A 528 3.37 10.61 9.91
N ALA A 529 3.65 9.90 11.00
CA ALA A 529 4.79 10.13 11.88
C ALA A 529 5.47 8.80 12.22
N VAL A 530 6.80 8.77 12.18
CA VAL A 530 7.59 7.53 12.35
C VAL A 530 8.84 7.80 13.19
N ALA A 531 9.11 6.97 14.19
CA ALA A 531 10.37 6.99 14.95
C ALA A 531 11.42 6.12 14.26
N TYR A 532 12.40 6.75 13.60
CA TYR A 532 13.39 6.06 12.77
C TYR A 532 14.72 5.79 13.51
N ASP A 533 14.94 6.48 14.63
CA ASP A 533 16.09 6.32 15.51
C ASP A 533 15.71 6.74 16.95
N ILE A 534 16.60 6.50 17.92
CA ILE A 534 16.40 6.92 19.31
C ILE A 534 16.29 8.45 19.37
N GLY A 535 15.12 8.93 19.79
CA GLY A 535 14.83 10.35 19.89
C GLY A 535 14.69 11.08 18.55
N LYS A 536 14.69 10.39 17.41
CA LYS A 536 14.52 11.02 16.09
C LYS A 536 13.28 10.52 15.37
N LEU A 537 12.43 11.46 14.99
CA LEU A 537 11.17 11.20 14.30
C LEU A 537 11.12 11.91 12.96
N LEU A 538 10.34 11.35 12.04
CA LEU A 538 10.03 11.90 10.73
C LEU A 538 8.52 12.06 10.62
N THR A 539 8.05 13.22 10.16
CA THR A 539 6.64 13.46 9.81
C THR A 539 6.50 13.74 8.32
N LEU A 540 5.43 13.23 7.70
CA LEU A 540 5.30 13.12 6.26
C LEU A 540 3.91 13.55 5.78
N GLY A 541 3.87 14.43 4.78
CA GLY A 541 2.64 14.71 4.01
C GLY A 541 1.49 15.25 4.86
N GLY A 542 0.28 14.78 4.56
CA GLY A 542 -0.97 15.21 5.15
C GLY A 542 -1.59 16.41 4.43
N ALA A 543 -2.75 16.83 4.93
CA ALA A 543 -3.46 18.01 4.45
C ALA A 543 -4.05 18.83 5.61
N THR A 544 -4.40 20.09 5.38
CA THR A 544 -4.88 20.99 6.44
C THR A 544 -6.25 20.62 7.00
N ALA A 545 -6.99 19.78 6.29
CA ALA A 545 -8.26 19.20 6.68
C ALA A 545 -8.30 17.73 6.23
N TYR A 546 -9.27 16.98 6.74
CA TYR A 546 -9.39 15.55 6.48
C TYR A 546 -9.52 15.19 4.99
N GLU A 547 -10.27 16.00 4.24
CA GLU A 547 -10.70 15.71 2.88
C GLU A 547 -10.91 17.00 2.07
N ASN A 548 -10.90 16.90 0.73
CA ASN A 548 -11.22 17.97 -0.22
C ASN A 548 -10.31 19.21 -0.16
N VAL A 549 -9.06 19.04 0.27
CA VAL A 549 -8.03 20.08 0.30
C VAL A 549 -6.71 19.51 -0.20
N LYS A 550 -5.88 20.30 -0.89
CA LYS A 550 -4.60 19.81 -1.44
C LYS A 550 -3.71 19.25 -0.32
N ALA A 551 -3.18 18.05 -0.52
CA ALA A 551 -2.15 17.49 0.33
C ALA A 551 -0.80 18.20 0.10
N THR A 552 0.14 17.98 1.01
CA THR A 552 1.51 18.50 0.90
C THR A 552 2.52 17.39 0.59
N ARG A 553 3.64 17.78 -0.02
CA ARG A 553 4.84 16.94 -0.23
C ARG A 553 5.89 17.11 0.88
N ARG A 554 5.63 18.00 1.84
CA ARG A 554 6.60 18.40 2.86
C ARG A 554 6.85 17.28 3.86
N ALA A 555 8.09 17.25 4.35
CA ALA A 555 8.52 16.36 5.43
C ALA A 555 9.35 17.14 6.46
N TYR A 556 9.32 16.66 7.70
CA TYR A 556 10.00 17.28 8.83
C TYR A 556 10.64 16.25 9.74
N THR A 557 11.86 16.52 10.18
CA THR A 557 12.48 15.78 11.29
C THR A 557 12.11 16.44 12.61
N VAL A 558 11.92 15.63 13.65
CA VAL A 558 11.78 16.09 15.04
C VAL A 558 12.83 15.37 15.88
N ASP A 559 13.75 16.13 16.48
CA ASP A 559 14.83 15.62 17.34
C ASP A 559 14.52 15.91 18.82
N LEU A 560 14.65 14.91 19.67
CA LEU A 560 14.41 14.98 21.11
C LEU A 560 15.72 14.97 21.93
N ASN A 561 16.87 14.80 21.29
CA ASN A 561 18.16 14.63 21.95
C ASN A 561 18.78 15.97 22.42
N GLY A 562 18.22 17.11 22.01
CA GLY A 562 18.67 18.46 22.39
C GLY A 562 18.17 18.95 23.75
N GLY A 563 18.17 18.10 24.78
CA GLY A 563 17.75 18.50 26.15
C GLY A 563 16.24 18.44 26.42
N GLY A 564 15.49 17.59 25.72
CA GLY A 564 14.08 17.29 26.00
C GLY A 564 13.05 18.25 25.39
N THR A 565 13.49 19.35 24.78
CA THR A 565 12.63 20.19 23.93
C THR A 565 12.65 19.65 22.50
N PRO A 566 11.50 19.34 21.88
CA PRO A 566 11.45 18.88 20.50
C PRO A 566 11.96 19.95 19.53
N ILE A 567 12.97 19.61 18.72
CA ILE A 567 13.52 20.48 17.68
C ILE A 567 13.02 19.98 16.33
N SER A 568 12.13 20.76 15.71
CA SER A 568 11.59 20.44 14.39
C SER A 568 12.38 21.14 13.28
N SER A 569 12.66 20.44 12.18
CA SER A 569 13.38 21.00 11.02
C SER A 569 12.83 20.42 9.72
N ARG A 570 12.86 21.23 8.66
CA ARG A 570 12.45 20.79 7.32
C ARG A 570 13.53 19.88 6.73
N THR A 571 13.13 18.78 6.11
CA THR A 571 14.02 17.91 5.32
C THR A 571 13.66 18.00 3.83
N GLY A 572 14.22 17.15 2.97
CA GLY A 572 13.83 17.10 1.56
C GLY A 572 12.33 16.84 1.41
N ASP A 573 11.71 17.41 0.38
CA ASP A 573 10.32 17.12 0.06
C ASP A 573 10.20 15.79 -0.68
N MET A 574 9.06 15.11 -0.50
CA MET A 574 8.62 14.03 -1.38
C MET A 574 8.42 14.53 -2.81
N ALA A 575 8.52 13.63 -3.78
CA ALA A 575 8.16 13.89 -5.17
C ALA A 575 6.65 14.04 -5.34
N TYR A 576 5.85 13.33 -4.54
CA TYR A 576 4.39 13.35 -4.61
C TYR A 576 3.78 13.88 -3.31
N ALA A 577 2.78 14.75 -3.42
CA ALA A 577 1.95 15.14 -2.27
C ALA A 577 1.04 13.98 -1.87
N ARG A 578 0.92 13.71 -0.56
CA ARG A 578 0.22 12.53 -0.05
C ARG A 578 -0.57 12.86 1.22
N ALA A 579 -1.86 12.52 1.21
CA ALA A 579 -2.67 12.27 2.40
C ALA A 579 -3.36 10.90 2.25
N PHE A 580 -3.70 10.24 3.35
CA PHE A 580 -4.12 8.82 3.36
C PHE A 580 -3.04 7.83 2.91
N GLY A 581 -1.77 8.22 2.98
CA GLY A 581 -0.64 7.34 2.73
C GLY A 581 -0.22 6.59 4.01
N ASN A 582 0.69 5.63 3.86
CA ASN A 582 1.28 4.91 4.97
C ASN A 582 2.81 4.99 4.93
N SER A 583 3.46 4.85 6.07
CA SER A 583 4.92 4.85 6.17
C SER A 583 5.44 3.80 7.12
N VAL A 584 6.62 3.25 6.83
CA VAL A 584 7.23 2.16 7.58
C VAL A 584 8.72 2.44 7.82
N VAL A 585 9.18 2.35 9.06
CA VAL A 585 10.62 2.35 9.38
C VAL A 585 11.25 1.00 9.02
N MET A 586 12.40 1.04 8.36
CA MET A 586 13.15 -0.14 7.93
C MET A 586 14.34 -0.45 8.87
N PRO A 587 14.91 -1.67 8.85
CA PRO A 587 16.00 -2.06 9.75
C PRO A 587 17.25 -1.17 9.66
N ASP A 588 17.51 -0.57 8.50
CA ASP A 588 18.64 0.33 8.24
C ASP A 588 18.38 1.78 8.66
N GLY A 589 17.19 2.09 9.22
CA GLY A 589 16.81 3.42 9.69
C GLY A 589 16.20 4.34 8.63
N LYS A 590 16.12 3.89 7.38
CA LYS A 590 15.37 4.61 6.35
C LYS A 590 13.86 4.43 6.53
N VAL A 591 13.07 5.33 5.95
CA VAL A 591 11.60 5.30 6.05
C VAL A 591 10.99 5.18 4.66
N ALA A 592 10.23 4.12 4.43
CA ALA A 592 9.47 3.92 3.19
C ALA A 592 8.07 4.53 3.31
N VAL A 593 7.57 5.13 2.23
CA VAL A 593 6.25 5.80 2.14
C VAL A 593 5.47 5.26 0.95
N PHE A 594 4.22 4.89 1.17
CA PHE A 594 3.34 4.21 0.22
C PHE A 594 2.02 4.94 0.05
N GLY A 595 1.55 5.00 -1.21
CA GLY A 595 0.19 5.42 -1.53
C GLY A 595 -0.17 6.84 -1.11
N GLY A 596 -1.45 7.05 -0.83
CA GLY A 596 -2.07 8.33 -0.57
C GLY A 596 -2.43 9.10 -1.84
N GLN A 597 -3.17 10.19 -1.64
CA GLN A 597 -3.68 11.06 -2.70
C GLN A 597 -3.10 12.46 -2.57
N SER A 598 -2.85 13.12 -3.71
CA SER A 598 -2.50 14.55 -3.72
C SER A 598 -3.70 15.44 -3.44
N PHE A 599 -4.92 14.94 -3.65
CA PHE A 599 -6.18 15.54 -3.25
C PHE A 599 -7.05 14.48 -2.52
N PRO A 600 -6.97 14.39 -1.18
CA PRO A 600 -7.66 13.38 -0.39
C PRO A 600 -9.19 13.46 -0.55
N VAL A 601 -9.76 12.41 -1.11
CA VAL A 601 -11.21 12.20 -1.20
C VAL A 601 -11.46 10.76 -0.73
N PRO A 602 -12.08 10.56 0.45
CA PRO A 602 -12.41 9.23 0.92
C PRO A 602 -13.14 8.40 -0.13
N PHE A 603 -12.80 7.11 -0.21
CA PHE A 603 -13.42 6.15 -1.14
C PHE A 603 -13.17 6.41 -2.64
N SER A 604 -12.20 7.26 -2.98
CA SER A 604 -11.78 7.53 -4.36
C SER A 604 -10.36 7.05 -4.61
N ASP A 605 -10.09 6.59 -5.83
CA ASP A 605 -8.74 6.30 -6.32
C ASP A 605 -8.16 7.40 -7.23
N ALA A 606 -8.89 8.50 -7.40
CA ALA A 606 -8.38 9.64 -8.16
C ALA A 606 -7.14 10.24 -7.48
N THR A 607 -6.21 10.78 -8.26
CA THR A 607 -5.00 11.48 -7.76
C THR A 607 -4.06 10.64 -6.88
N SER A 608 -4.13 9.31 -6.99
CA SER A 608 -3.30 8.37 -6.23
C SER A 608 -1.81 8.51 -6.56
N ALA A 609 -0.97 8.52 -5.54
CA ALA A 609 0.48 8.48 -5.67
C ALA A 609 0.97 7.03 -5.73
N MET A 610 1.06 6.49 -6.95
CA MET A 610 1.39 5.08 -7.23
C MET A 610 2.85 4.69 -6.98
N THR A 611 3.77 5.64 -7.00
CA THR A 611 5.20 5.39 -6.85
C THR A 611 5.60 5.58 -5.38
N PRO A 612 6.02 4.53 -4.64
CA PRO A 612 6.52 4.69 -3.28
C PRO A 612 7.83 5.49 -3.25
N GLU A 613 8.20 5.98 -2.08
CA GLU A 613 9.46 6.70 -1.87
C GLU A 613 10.15 6.24 -0.59
N ILE A 614 11.47 6.18 -0.60
CA ILE A 614 12.28 5.90 0.60
C ILE A 614 13.07 7.15 0.96
N TRP A 615 12.87 7.64 2.18
CA TRP A 615 13.65 8.72 2.77
C TRP A 615 14.90 8.18 3.45
N ASP A 616 16.03 8.84 3.17
CA ASP A 616 17.31 8.53 3.80
C ASP A 616 17.67 9.60 4.86
N PRO A 617 17.76 9.24 6.16
CA PRO A 617 18.13 10.18 7.22
C PRO A 617 19.52 10.77 7.06
N ALA A 618 20.45 10.09 6.38
CA ALA A 618 21.82 10.59 6.21
C ALA A 618 21.89 11.77 5.23
N THR A 619 20.96 11.84 4.26
CA THR A 619 20.96 12.87 3.22
C THR A 619 19.75 13.79 3.30
N GLY A 620 18.71 13.38 4.02
CA GLY A 620 17.41 14.06 4.04
C GLY A 620 16.62 13.94 2.73
N ARG A 621 17.01 13.07 1.80
CA ARG A 621 16.42 12.98 0.45
C ARG A 621 15.50 11.77 0.31
N PHE A 622 14.48 11.92 -0.54
CA PHE A 622 13.61 10.84 -0.99
C PHE A 622 14.11 10.26 -2.30
N THR A 623 14.09 8.92 -2.40
CA THR A 623 14.32 8.18 -3.64
C THR A 623 13.04 7.47 -4.05
N ARG A 624 12.61 7.65 -5.30
CA ARG A 624 11.42 6.98 -5.86
C ARG A 624 11.70 5.49 -6.07
N MET A 625 10.73 4.65 -5.75
CA MET A 625 10.80 3.18 -5.86
C MET A 625 9.98 2.67 -7.05
N ALA A 626 9.95 1.36 -7.28
CA ALA A 626 9.07 0.75 -8.27
C ALA A 626 7.59 1.03 -7.93
N SER A 627 6.79 1.48 -8.90
CA SER A 627 5.36 1.80 -8.65
C SER A 627 4.54 0.55 -8.31
N MET A 628 3.54 0.72 -7.46
CA MET A 628 2.59 -0.34 -7.11
C MET A 628 1.53 -0.53 -8.21
N ALA A 629 0.89 -1.71 -8.23
CA ALA A 629 -0.15 -2.04 -9.20
C ALA A 629 -1.54 -1.50 -8.83
N VAL A 630 -1.82 -1.42 -7.52
CA VAL A 630 -3.15 -1.13 -6.97
C VAL A 630 -3.07 0.13 -6.12
N PRO A 631 -3.97 1.13 -6.29
CA PRO A 631 -4.03 2.31 -5.44
C PRO A 631 -4.19 1.96 -3.95
N ARG A 632 -3.47 2.69 -3.09
CA ARG A 632 -3.52 2.52 -1.63
C ARG A 632 -3.77 3.87 -0.99
N ASN A 633 -5.04 4.19 -0.75
CA ASN A 633 -5.48 5.51 -0.29
C ASN A 633 -6.16 5.41 1.08
N TYR A 634 -7.30 6.08 1.24
CA TYR A 634 -8.14 5.95 2.42
C TYR A 634 -8.47 4.49 2.71
N HIS A 635 -8.30 4.07 3.97
CA HIS A 635 -8.43 2.67 4.44
C HIS A 635 -7.34 1.70 3.95
N SER A 636 -6.21 2.19 3.44
CA SER A 636 -5.04 1.36 3.21
C SER A 636 -4.13 1.27 4.44
N VAL A 637 -3.26 0.26 4.46
CA VAL A 637 -2.32 -0.05 5.55
C VAL A 637 -0.92 -0.39 5.02
N ALA A 638 0.08 -0.31 5.88
CA ALA A 638 1.41 -0.89 5.63
C ALA A 638 2.11 -1.33 6.93
N ASN A 639 2.89 -2.41 6.88
CA ASN A 639 3.69 -2.90 8.00
C ASN A 639 5.04 -3.49 7.55
N LEU A 640 6.08 -3.32 8.37
CA LEU A 640 7.33 -4.07 8.23
C LEU A 640 7.10 -5.55 8.57
N LEU A 641 7.64 -6.45 7.76
CA LEU A 641 7.57 -7.88 7.98
C LEU A 641 8.87 -8.42 8.63
N PRO A 642 8.82 -9.58 9.31
CA PRO A 642 9.99 -10.14 10.02
C PRO A 642 11.15 -10.50 9.09
N ASP A 643 10.91 -10.65 7.80
CA ASP A 643 11.95 -10.90 6.80
C ASP A 643 12.54 -9.63 6.19
N GLY A 644 12.21 -8.45 6.71
CA GLY A 644 12.69 -7.16 6.21
C GLY A 644 11.98 -6.67 4.96
N ARG A 645 10.92 -7.34 4.48
CA ARG A 645 10.07 -6.81 3.41
C ARG A 645 8.92 -6.00 4.01
N ILE A 646 8.13 -5.34 3.16
CA ILE A 646 7.04 -4.46 3.62
C ILE A 646 5.74 -4.90 2.97
N PHE A 647 4.71 -5.17 3.76
CA PHE A 647 3.35 -5.37 3.26
C PHE A 647 2.65 -4.03 3.10
N THR A 648 1.87 -3.87 2.03
CA THR A 648 0.82 -2.83 1.92
C THR A 648 -0.44 -3.41 1.31
N GLY A 649 -1.60 -2.97 1.76
CA GLY A 649 -2.89 -3.49 1.31
C GLY A 649 -4.06 -2.58 1.64
N GLY A 650 -5.25 -3.02 1.25
CA GLY A 650 -6.50 -2.34 1.58
C GLY A 650 -6.76 -1.10 0.73
N GLY A 651 -7.77 -0.34 1.16
CA GLY A 651 -8.37 0.77 0.42
C GLY A 651 -9.84 0.52 0.10
N GLY A 652 -10.69 1.53 0.29
CA GLY A 652 -12.13 1.43 0.02
C GLY A 652 -12.98 1.18 1.27
N LEU A 653 -13.55 -0.03 1.41
CA LEU A 653 -14.57 -0.42 2.40
C LEU A 653 -15.89 0.39 2.30
N CYS A 654 -16.41 0.58 1.09
CA CYS A 654 -17.58 1.42 0.81
C CYS A 654 -18.81 0.67 0.25
N GLY A 655 -18.91 -0.64 0.47
CA GLY A 655 -20.00 -1.48 -0.03
C GLY A 655 -19.86 -1.75 -1.53
N ALA A 656 -20.88 -1.43 -2.32
CA ALA A 656 -20.89 -1.73 -3.76
C ALA A 656 -20.06 -0.75 -4.62
N CYS A 657 -18.98 -0.19 -4.08
CA CYS A 657 -18.09 0.74 -4.78
C CYS A 657 -17.00 0.01 -5.57
N ALA A 658 -16.51 0.65 -6.63
CA ALA A 658 -15.43 0.11 -7.47
C ALA A 658 -14.03 0.25 -6.83
N THR A 659 -13.92 0.96 -5.71
CA THR A 659 -12.66 1.33 -5.04
C THR A 659 -12.34 0.47 -3.82
N ASN A 660 -13.05 -0.65 -3.66
CA ASN A 660 -12.67 -1.68 -2.68
C ASN A 660 -11.48 -2.46 -3.22
N HIS A 661 -10.41 -2.52 -2.42
CA HIS A 661 -9.20 -3.28 -2.72
C HIS A 661 -9.03 -4.39 -1.66
N PRO A 662 -9.73 -5.53 -1.81
CA PRO A 662 -9.62 -6.69 -0.91
C PRO A 662 -8.32 -7.47 -1.21
N ASP A 663 -7.19 -6.78 -1.17
CA ASP A 663 -5.89 -7.33 -1.53
C ASP A 663 -4.74 -6.54 -0.90
N GLY A 664 -3.54 -7.10 -1.02
CA GLY A 664 -2.27 -6.46 -0.65
C GLY A 664 -1.11 -7.02 -1.46
N ALA A 665 0.07 -6.41 -1.32
CA ALA A 665 1.29 -6.87 -1.96
C ALA A 665 2.49 -6.63 -1.03
N ILE A 666 3.54 -7.42 -1.25
CA ILE A 666 4.81 -7.29 -0.51
C ILE A 666 5.82 -6.58 -1.40
N PHE A 667 6.36 -5.48 -0.90
CA PHE A 667 7.49 -4.77 -1.48
C PHE A 667 8.80 -5.31 -0.90
N THR A 668 9.74 -5.66 -1.78
CA THR A 668 11.10 -6.06 -1.41
C THR A 668 12.03 -4.86 -1.60
N PRO A 669 12.58 -4.27 -0.53
CA PRO A 669 13.40 -3.07 -0.64
C PRO A 669 14.75 -3.30 -1.33
N PRO A 670 15.37 -2.25 -1.89
CA PRO A 670 16.68 -2.32 -2.55
C PRO A 670 17.80 -3.00 -1.73
N TYR A 671 17.79 -2.86 -0.40
CA TYR A 671 18.82 -3.47 0.45
C TYR A 671 18.80 -5.00 0.43
N LEU A 672 17.75 -5.65 -0.10
CA LEU A 672 17.68 -7.10 -0.25
C LEU A 672 18.04 -7.59 -1.65
N LEU A 673 18.32 -6.72 -2.61
CA LEU A 673 18.30 -7.10 -4.03
C LEU A 673 19.64 -6.86 -4.73
N ASN A 674 20.10 -7.87 -5.46
CA ASN A 674 21.16 -7.74 -6.45
C ASN A 674 20.65 -7.00 -7.69
N ALA A 675 21.57 -6.61 -8.59
CA ALA A 675 21.23 -5.89 -9.82
C ALA A 675 20.28 -6.69 -10.75
N ASP A 676 20.32 -8.01 -10.70
CA ASP A 676 19.44 -8.91 -11.46
C ASP A 676 18.09 -9.19 -10.78
N GLY A 677 17.86 -8.64 -9.58
CA GLY A 677 16.65 -8.85 -8.79
C GLY A 677 16.63 -10.12 -7.93
N SER A 678 17.70 -10.92 -7.95
CA SER A 678 17.87 -12.00 -6.97
C SER A 678 18.11 -11.43 -5.57
N GLU A 679 17.76 -12.21 -4.54
CA GLU A 679 18.04 -11.81 -3.15
C GLU A 679 19.56 -11.79 -2.88
N LYS A 680 20.04 -10.73 -2.22
CA LYS A 680 21.40 -10.67 -1.67
C LYS A 680 21.60 -11.77 -0.63
N ALA A 681 22.84 -12.23 -0.49
CA ALA A 681 23.22 -13.03 0.68
C ALA A 681 22.98 -12.19 1.95
N ARG A 682 22.31 -12.79 2.94
CA ARG A 682 21.91 -12.12 4.19
C ARG A 682 22.66 -12.76 5.34
N PRO A 683 23.13 -11.99 6.33
CA PRO A 683 23.60 -12.59 7.57
C PRO A 683 22.46 -13.36 8.24
N VAL A 684 22.78 -14.43 8.96
CA VAL A 684 21.84 -15.25 9.70
C VAL A 684 22.18 -15.18 11.18
N ILE A 685 21.19 -14.82 12.00
CA ILE A 685 21.30 -14.96 13.45
C ILE A 685 21.15 -16.45 13.80
N THR A 686 22.22 -17.11 14.20
CA THR A 686 22.27 -18.56 14.45
C THR A 686 21.83 -18.94 15.86
N GLY A 687 21.92 -18.03 16.84
CA GLY A 687 21.53 -18.30 18.22
C GLY A 687 21.63 -17.09 19.14
N GLY A 688 21.36 -17.30 20.43
CA GLY A 688 21.55 -16.27 21.46
C GLY A 688 20.41 -15.27 21.62
N VAL A 689 19.26 -15.51 20.97
CA VAL A 689 18.07 -14.65 21.08
C VAL A 689 16.96 -15.42 21.80
N PRO A 690 16.68 -15.11 23.09
CA PRO A 690 15.59 -15.74 23.81
C PRO A 690 14.23 -15.20 23.34
N ALA A 691 13.15 -15.92 23.65
CA ALA A 691 11.79 -15.44 23.36
C ALA A 691 11.43 -14.18 24.15
N ARG A 692 12.02 -13.99 25.35
CA ARG A 692 11.81 -12.84 26.23
C ARG A 692 13.14 -12.32 26.77
N ALA A 693 13.28 -11.01 26.88
CA ALA A 693 14.42 -10.35 27.50
C ALA A 693 13.96 -9.11 28.28
N ALA A 694 14.55 -8.85 29.45
CA ALA A 694 14.30 -7.61 30.17
C ALA A 694 14.95 -6.42 29.45
N ASN A 695 14.41 -5.22 29.67
CA ASN A 695 15.16 -3.99 29.39
C ASN A 695 16.51 -4.03 30.13
N GLY A 696 17.60 -3.63 29.45
CA GLY A 696 18.96 -3.66 30.00
C GLY A 696 19.65 -5.03 29.90
N ALA A 697 18.96 -6.06 29.41
CA ALA A 697 19.57 -7.37 29.21
C ALA A 697 20.69 -7.33 28.16
N GLN A 698 21.73 -8.14 28.39
CA GLN A 698 22.79 -8.42 27.44
C GLN A 698 22.51 -9.78 26.78
N LEU A 699 22.46 -9.80 25.45
CA LEU A 699 22.19 -10.98 24.64
C LEU A 699 23.49 -11.46 24.00
N ALA A 700 23.87 -12.72 24.25
CA ALA A 700 25.03 -13.36 23.63
C ALA A 700 24.66 -13.89 22.23
N VAL A 701 24.48 -12.99 21.27
CA VAL A 701 24.01 -13.28 19.92
C VAL A 701 25.13 -13.89 19.07
N THR A 702 24.79 -14.92 18.29
CA THR A 702 25.69 -15.48 17.28
C THR A 702 25.14 -15.31 15.88
N THR A 703 26.03 -15.11 14.91
CA THR A 703 25.74 -15.02 13.49
C THR A 703 26.68 -15.94 12.68
N ASP A 704 26.25 -16.29 11.47
CA ASP A 704 27.04 -17.09 10.52
C ASP A 704 28.16 -16.31 9.81
N ALA A 705 28.08 -14.99 9.83
CA ALA A 705 29.07 -14.06 9.29
C ALA A 705 29.17 -12.81 10.17
N ASP A 706 30.28 -12.07 10.05
CA ASP A 706 30.44 -10.82 10.79
C ASP A 706 29.43 -9.75 10.33
N VAL A 707 28.89 -9.00 11.30
CA VAL A 707 27.89 -7.95 11.10
C VAL A 707 28.37 -6.60 11.65
N SER A 708 27.85 -5.51 11.09
CA SER A 708 28.23 -4.13 11.42
C SER A 708 27.30 -3.46 12.42
N SER A 709 26.05 -3.92 12.53
CA SER A 709 25.07 -3.34 13.43
C SER A 709 23.92 -4.29 13.75
N PHE A 710 23.22 -3.99 14.85
CA PHE A 710 21.97 -4.62 15.23
C PHE A 710 20.89 -3.55 15.43
N ALA A 711 19.65 -3.90 15.13
CA ALA A 711 18.50 -3.04 15.39
C ALA A 711 17.30 -3.86 15.85
N LEU A 712 16.58 -3.34 16.84
CA LEU A 712 15.22 -3.76 17.13
C LEU A 712 14.25 -2.87 16.33
N VAL A 713 13.28 -3.48 15.66
CA VAL A 713 12.12 -2.75 15.13
C VAL A 713 10.86 -3.31 15.77
N ARG A 714 10.08 -2.47 16.44
CA ARG A 714 8.87 -2.91 17.15
C ARG A 714 7.82 -3.38 16.15
N ALA A 715 7.17 -4.51 16.44
CA ALA A 715 6.04 -4.97 15.64
C ALA A 715 4.93 -3.91 15.69
N GLY A 716 4.50 -3.47 14.50
CA GLY A 716 3.53 -2.38 14.34
C GLY A 716 2.12 -2.88 14.06
N ALA A 717 1.16 -1.98 14.27
CA ALA A 717 -0.22 -2.14 13.87
C ALA A 717 -0.69 -0.86 13.16
N SER A 718 -1.36 -1.03 12.03
CA SER A 718 -1.68 0.07 11.11
C SER A 718 -3.17 0.14 10.83
N THR A 719 -3.72 1.35 10.89
CA THR A 719 -5.03 1.69 10.32
C THR A 719 -5.09 3.20 10.08
N HIS A 720 -5.84 3.65 9.07
CA HIS A 720 -6.12 5.08 8.84
C HIS A 720 -4.88 6.01 8.83
N SER A 721 -3.78 5.59 8.19
CA SER A 721 -2.50 6.33 8.14
C SER A 721 -1.71 6.38 9.46
N THR A 722 -2.17 5.72 10.51
CA THR A 722 -1.50 5.73 11.82
C THR A 722 -0.97 4.35 12.20
N ASP A 723 0.29 4.34 12.64
CA ASP A 723 0.93 3.27 13.40
C ASP A 723 1.80 3.96 14.46
N ASN A 724 1.27 4.08 15.68
CA ASN A 724 1.95 4.70 16.81
C ASN A 724 2.81 3.72 17.61
N ASP A 725 2.87 2.45 17.18
CA ASP A 725 3.65 1.40 17.81
C ASP A 725 5.04 1.26 17.19
N GLN A 726 5.13 1.35 15.86
CA GLN A 726 6.38 1.16 15.14
C GLN A 726 7.46 2.14 15.62
N ARG A 727 8.65 1.59 15.89
CA ARG A 727 9.86 2.35 16.18
C ARG A 727 11.08 1.49 15.93
N ARG A 728 12.15 2.10 15.46
CA ARG A 728 13.46 1.48 15.37
C ARG A 728 14.36 1.92 16.52
N VAL A 729 15.07 0.96 17.08
CA VAL A 729 16.05 1.12 18.15
C VAL A 729 17.36 0.46 17.71
N PRO A 730 18.34 1.22 17.19
CA PRO A 730 19.69 0.68 17.01
C PRO A 730 20.27 0.24 18.35
N LEU A 731 21.00 -0.88 18.34
CA LEU A 731 21.57 -1.48 19.54
C LEU A 731 23.07 -1.26 19.61
N THR A 732 23.56 -1.04 20.84
CA THR A 732 24.98 -1.12 21.13
C THR A 732 25.38 -2.59 21.28
N PHE A 733 26.57 -2.92 20.83
CA PHE A 733 27.09 -4.29 20.93
C PHE A 733 28.61 -4.29 21.06
N ARG A 734 29.14 -5.40 21.56
CA ARG A 734 30.58 -5.70 21.61
C ARG A 734 30.82 -7.03 20.92
N GLN A 735 31.70 -7.06 19.91
CA GLN A 735 32.12 -8.33 19.31
C GLN A 735 33.02 -9.08 20.29
N THR A 736 32.69 -10.35 20.58
CA THR A 736 33.41 -11.23 21.51
C THR A 736 34.21 -12.31 20.79
N GLY A 737 33.91 -12.56 19.52
CA GLY A 737 34.61 -13.46 18.61
C GLY A 737 34.07 -13.31 17.19
N ALA A 738 34.61 -14.09 16.24
CA ALA A 738 34.06 -14.16 14.89
C ALA A 738 32.58 -14.61 14.96
N GLY A 739 31.67 -13.82 14.41
CA GLY A 739 30.23 -14.08 14.47
C GLY A 739 29.63 -14.12 15.87
N ALA A 740 30.30 -13.61 16.91
CA ALA A 740 29.80 -13.64 18.29
C ALA A 740 29.77 -12.24 18.91
N TYR A 741 28.64 -11.87 19.52
CA TYR A 741 28.34 -10.51 19.95
C TYR A 741 27.61 -10.48 21.30
N ASP A 742 28.04 -9.59 22.18
CA ASP A 742 27.24 -9.15 23.32
C ASP A 742 26.40 -7.94 22.88
N VAL A 743 25.11 -8.13 22.66
CA VAL A 743 24.16 -7.10 22.20
C VAL A 743 23.33 -6.59 23.37
N THR A 744 23.29 -5.27 23.58
CA THR A 744 22.61 -4.67 24.75
C THR A 744 21.23 -4.17 24.37
N VAL A 745 20.19 -4.69 25.04
CA VAL A 745 18.83 -4.12 24.99
C VAL A 745 18.81 -2.85 25.85
N PRO A 746 18.28 -1.71 25.37
CA PRO A 746 18.22 -0.48 26.17
C PRO A 746 17.49 -0.68 27.50
N ALA A 747 18.10 -0.16 28.57
CA ALA A 747 17.57 -0.24 29.93
C ALA A 747 16.34 0.65 30.14
N ASP A 748 16.23 1.75 29.40
CA ASP A 748 15.08 2.64 29.49
C ASP A 748 13.88 2.07 28.69
N PRO A 749 12.76 1.71 29.36
CA PRO A 749 11.56 1.24 28.68
C PRO A 749 10.88 2.33 27.85
N GLY A 750 11.26 3.60 27.96
CA GLY A 750 10.84 4.67 27.05
C GLY A 750 11.48 4.60 25.67
N VAL A 751 12.67 3.99 25.58
CA VAL A 751 13.40 3.78 24.33
C VAL A 751 12.95 2.46 23.69
N ALA A 752 13.14 1.36 24.42
CA ALA A 752 12.64 0.05 24.05
C ALA A 752 11.38 -0.25 24.88
N LEU A 753 10.22 0.24 24.40
CA LEU A 753 8.91 -0.07 25.00
C LEU A 753 8.75 -1.57 25.25
N PRO A 754 8.07 -1.98 26.32
CA PRO A 754 7.67 -3.37 26.46
C PRO A 754 6.88 -3.87 25.23
N GLY A 755 7.14 -5.08 24.76
CA GLY A 755 6.44 -5.66 23.60
C GLY A 755 7.34 -6.44 22.64
N THR A 756 6.75 -6.86 21.53
CA THR A 756 7.43 -7.72 20.54
C THR A 756 8.22 -6.89 19.54
N TYR A 757 9.47 -7.32 19.28
CA TYR A 757 10.40 -6.71 18.35
C TYR A 757 10.94 -7.72 17.35
N PHE A 758 11.32 -7.21 16.19
CA PHE A 758 12.17 -7.86 15.21
C PHE A 758 13.62 -7.47 15.49
N LEU A 759 14.44 -8.41 15.94
CA LEU A 759 15.89 -8.23 16.02
C LEU A 759 16.54 -8.57 14.68
N PHE A 760 17.11 -7.55 14.05
CA PHE A 760 17.89 -7.65 12.82
C PHE A 760 19.38 -7.50 13.10
N ALA A 761 20.19 -8.32 12.44
CA ALA A 761 21.62 -8.09 12.27
C ALA A 761 21.88 -7.59 10.85
N LEU A 762 22.72 -6.56 10.67
CA LEU A 762 23.01 -5.97 9.37
C LEU A 762 24.49 -6.10 9.05
N ASN A 763 24.82 -6.52 7.84
CA ASN A 763 26.21 -6.57 7.37
C ASN A 763 26.77 -5.16 7.07
N ALA A 764 28.01 -5.05 6.58
CA ALA A 764 28.65 -3.76 6.28
C ALA A 764 27.93 -2.94 5.19
N GLU A 765 27.23 -3.61 4.26
CA GLU A 765 26.43 -2.96 3.21
C GLU A 765 25.00 -2.62 3.65
N GLY A 766 24.64 -2.88 4.91
CA GLY A 766 23.31 -2.62 5.45
C GLY A 766 22.25 -3.66 5.05
N VAL A 767 22.65 -4.84 4.55
CA VAL A 767 21.73 -5.95 4.24
C VAL A 767 21.28 -6.59 5.56
N PRO A 768 19.97 -6.57 5.90
CA PRO A 768 19.50 -7.14 7.15
C PRO A 768 19.30 -8.66 7.05
N SER A 769 19.53 -9.36 8.17
CA SER A 769 19.12 -10.74 8.38
C SER A 769 17.60 -10.89 8.26
N LYS A 770 17.07 -12.12 8.18
CA LYS A 770 15.70 -12.35 8.66
C LYS A 770 15.72 -12.12 10.17
N ALA A 771 14.66 -11.52 10.72
CA ALA A 771 14.63 -11.21 12.13
C ALA A 771 14.51 -12.46 12.99
N ARG A 772 15.03 -12.37 14.22
CA ARG A 772 14.56 -13.18 15.34
C ARG A 772 13.57 -12.34 16.13
N MET A 773 12.39 -12.89 16.41
CA MET A 773 11.42 -12.19 17.25
C MET A 773 11.79 -12.36 18.72
N LEU A 774 11.68 -11.28 19.49
CA LEU A 774 11.81 -11.32 20.93
C LEU A 774 10.85 -10.33 21.58
N THR A 775 10.34 -10.66 22.75
CA THR A 775 9.55 -9.75 23.57
C THR A 775 10.45 -9.07 24.59
N VAL A 776 10.50 -7.74 24.58
CA VAL A 776 11.22 -6.92 25.57
C VAL A 776 10.28 -6.55 26.71
N GLY A 777 10.78 -6.57 27.94
CA GLY A 777 10.14 -6.00 29.13
C GLY A 777 9.48 -6.97 30.10
#